data_AF-A0A414Y8X8-F1
#
_entry.id   AF-A0A414Y8X8-F1
#
_cell.length_a   1.000
_cell.length_b   1.000
_cell.length_c   1.000
_cell.angle_alpha   90.00
_cell.angle_beta   90.00
_cell.angle_gamma   90.00
#
_symmetry.space_group_name_H-M   'P 1'
#
loop_
_entity.id
_entity.type
_entity.pdbx_description
1 polymer ?
#
loop_
_entity_poly.entity_id
_entity_poly.type
_entity_poly.pdbx_seq_one_letter_code
_entity_poly.pdbx_strand_id
1 'polypeptide(L)'
;MKEIKLFDYQEDMKERIEKALRLHRSVMAQMPTGTGKTVLLASVVESFLREHSNCNVWIVAHRRELVSQIRETIQRVFSKTPSLLYKDFSNHPVNSSKITPSLFTLKEGSTSHPDPLTLRGEGGNRPTRCSEPLRSKVGGPSKVSPDCAGWDRLGATCLRPADGLGATSASSVNPNSDMMPIKAVSIQWLSKHYDEIEEEPGMIVIDEAHHALAKTYKEMWERFPKAKFLGLTATPCRLNGKGFTDLFDVLVQSWSVPEFISKGRLATYDFVSIKSDGVTQRLIDSLQKRGADGDYQNKEMDMLLNKKPSIERLYRSLEEFGKDRKGIVYAINISHANAIAEFYREHGIAAVAIDSKTPSSLRKELIERFKASSNTSFSKTHPSSLTLKGGSTAFPKPLSPQGTGDVTAPPRRSEPLRSKDGGPSKVSPDCAGWDRLTDTCLRAGDGLGATCLRPADGAADRLGTTCLRPTDGLAPIQVLVNVDIFSEGFDCPDVEFVQLARPTLSLAKYLQMVGRGLRVAKGKKNCVIIDNVGLYRVFGLPSQVWNWNAMFEGKLKVGKRKETPKDREFFLKNEKQDDIQIHPDSEMMMVMSHEELLQTIQYREFVDSRGEFAIIKLPDGKMTVVNRQGEQVLEPGDYYDMKLLDGNILFYRHCRKEVCYYDLLSGAIIDDGPNVYDVPKVVTLEGWEFIKYGDVYMSRTYEHFSWPYCPSKYDLFNFGDYLIYRYNYLVDSGCQEWYYYEGGNGLMMKATIDSNRVCFLRGDYEHVYWMCATLRCGCIVVMDSKQDYYLVDSYLKKTYIGCNNPKNENEDLHIVMPRLGKKYYDEMMLQEKKKEASEMILLHEKSEAGHVELYQAGKKWGIKVDGRVVVPPLYRSIAQPVGAYCAFEEIPRYWGIMTLKGKVIVDAKYEKVEIHDGGIAVVTDITGKTQTIYLK
;
A
#
# COMPACT_ATOMS: atom_id res chain seq x y z
N MET A 1 -25.95 -23.92 -22.82
CA MET A 1 -25.19 -22.93 -22.02
C MET A 1 -24.44 -23.67 -20.93
N LYS A 2 -23.35 -23.13 -20.38
CA LYS A 2 -22.65 -23.79 -19.26
C LYS A 2 -23.38 -23.51 -17.94
N GLU A 3 -23.56 -24.56 -17.15
CA GLU A 3 -24.06 -24.52 -15.77
C GLU A 3 -23.14 -23.64 -14.91
N ILE A 4 -23.70 -22.73 -14.12
CA ILE A 4 -22.92 -21.84 -13.26
C ILE A 4 -22.58 -22.59 -11.96
N LYS A 5 -21.34 -23.09 -11.87
CA LYS A 5 -20.80 -23.64 -10.63
C LYS A 5 -20.41 -22.51 -9.67
N LEU A 6 -20.88 -22.59 -8.42
CA LEU A 6 -20.47 -21.68 -7.35
C LEU A 6 -19.00 -21.90 -6.95
N PHE A 7 -18.38 -20.86 -6.40
CA PHE A 7 -17.10 -20.99 -5.71
C PHE A 7 -17.29 -21.50 -4.27
N ASP A 8 -16.25 -22.09 -3.69
CA ASP A 8 -16.26 -22.69 -2.34
C ASP A 8 -16.76 -21.69 -1.25
N TYR A 9 -16.36 -20.42 -1.36
CA TYR A 9 -16.82 -19.35 -0.46
C TYR A 9 -18.27 -18.93 -0.67
N GLN A 10 -18.84 -19.21 -1.85
CA GLN A 10 -20.25 -18.97 -2.14
C GLN A 10 -21.10 -20.13 -1.62
N GLU A 11 -20.61 -21.37 -1.68
CA GLU A 11 -21.26 -22.52 -1.06
C GLU A 11 -21.27 -22.41 0.49
N ASP A 12 -20.15 -22.06 1.14
CA ASP A 12 -20.13 -21.76 2.59
C ASP A 12 -21.15 -20.67 2.96
N MET A 13 -21.14 -19.56 2.20
CA MET A 13 -22.05 -18.45 2.44
C MET A 13 -23.51 -18.86 2.21
N LYS A 14 -23.79 -19.71 1.22
CA LYS A 14 -25.12 -20.27 0.93
C LYS A 14 -25.62 -21.11 2.09
N GLU A 15 -24.85 -22.10 2.54
CA GLU A 15 -25.21 -22.98 3.66
C GLU A 15 -25.49 -22.16 4.93
N ARG A 16 -24.65 -21.16 5.22
CA ARG A 16 -24.80 -20.27 6.38
C ARG A 16 -26.03 -19.36 6.27
N ILE A 17 -26.37 -18.87 5.08
CA ILE A 17 -27.62 -18.12 4.82
C ILE A 17 -28.84 -19.03 4.99
N GLU A 18 -28.84 -20.24 4.41
CA GLU A 18 -29.95 -21.19 4.52
C GLU A 18 -30.19 -21.62 5.97
N LYS A 19 -29.12 -21.92 6.71
CA LYS A 19 -29.18 -22.20 8.16
C LYS A 19 -29.73 -21.01 8.96
N ALA A 20 -29.34 -19.79 8.62
CA ALA A 20 -29.90 -18.59 9.25
C ALA A 20 -31.38 -18.38 8.90
N LEU A 21 -31.79 -18.62 7.64
CA LEU A 21 -33.19 -18.52 7.19
C LEU A 21 -34.09 -19.58 7.80
N ARG A 22 -33.55 -20.74 8.22
CA ARG A 22 -34.31 -21.74 9.01
C ARG A 22 -34.59 -21.24 10.44
N LEU A 23 -33.67 -20.51 11.06
CA LEU A 23 -33.78 -20.02 12.45
C LEU A 23 -34.44 -18.65 12.60
N HIS A 24 -34.30 -17.77 11.62
CA HIS A 24 -34.73 -16.36 11.67
C HIS A 24 -35.74 -16.05 10.56
N ARG A 25 -36.51 -14.95 10.70
CA ARG A 25 -37.41 -14.49 9.62
C ARG A 25 -36.66 -13.61 8.63
N SER A 26 -35.78 -12.75 9.12
CA SER A 26 -35.13 -11.70 8.35
C SER A 26 -33.61 -11.78 8.48
N VAL A 27 -32.93 -12.19 7.41
CA VAL A 27 -31.47 -12.40 7.38
C VAL A 27 -30.83 -11.35 6.48
N MET A 28 -29.79 -10.67 6.96
CA MET A 28 -28.91 -9.85 6.13
C MET A 28 -27.60 -10.59 5.85
N ALA A 29 -27.11 -10.54 4.62
CA ALA A 29 -25.87 -11.12 4.16
C ALA A 29 -24.92 -10.02 3.65
N GLN A 30 -23.75 -9.91 4.27
CA GLN A 30 -22.67 -9.01 3.83
C GLN A 30 -21.70 -9.77 2.92
N MET A 31 -21.43 -9.18 1.74
CA MET A 31 -20.42 -9.67 0.79
C MET A 31 -19.80 -8.51 -0.01
N PRO A 32 -18.46 -8.36 -0.05
CA PRO A 32 -17.78 -7.33 -0.83
C PRO A 32 -18.19 -7.26 -2.31
N THR A 33 -18.07 -6.09 -2.92
CA THR A 33 -18.32 -5.91 -4.35
C THR A 33 -17.31 -6.70 -5.18
N GLY A 34 -17.76 -7.33 -6.26
CA GLY A 34 -16.95 -8.19 -7.14
C GLY A 34 -17.05 -9.70 -6.85
N THR A 35 -17.50 -10.10 -5.65
CA THR A 35 -17.55 -11.51 -5.17
C THR A 35 -18.76 -12.33 -5.65
N GLY A 36 -19.59 -11.79 -6.54
CA GLY A 36 -20.71 -12.53 -7.14
C GLY A 36 -22.01 -12.61 -6.32
N LYS A 37 -22.33 -11.60 -5.49
CA LYS A 37 -23.61 -11.47 -4.75
C LYS A 37 -24.84 -11.97 -5.52
N THR A 38 -25.05 -11.49 -6.74
CA THR A 38 -26.23 -11.82 -7.58
C THR A 38 -26.30 -13.30 -7.99
N VAL A 39 -25.15 -13.97 -8.10
CA VAL A 39 -25.07 -15.42 -8.39
C VAL A 39 -25.43 -16.23 -7.14
N LEU A 40 -24.89 -15.84 -5.98
CA LEU A 40 -25.28 -16.44 -4.69
C LEU A 40 -26.78 -16.28 -4.44
N LEU A 41 -27.30 -15.07 -4.64
CA LEU A 41 -28.72 -14.73 -4.54
C LEU A 41 -29.58 -15.71 -5.36
N ALA A 42 -29.25 -15.88 -6.65
CA ALA A 42 -29.99 -16.78 -7.52
C ALA A 42 -29.95 -18.24 -7.04
N SER A 43 -28.83 -18.73 -6.50
CA SER A 43 -28.73 -20.11 -5.98
C SER A 43 -29.47 -20.32 -4.65
N VAL A 44 -29.52 -19.31 -3.76
CA VAL A 44 -30.35 -19.37 -2.55
C VAL A 44 -31.84 -19.37 -2.91
N VAL A 45 -32.25 -18.54 -3.89
CA VAL A 45 -33.64 -18.53 -4.41
C VAL A 45 -34.02 -19.87 -5.03
N GLU A 46 -33.12 -20.47 -5.82
CA GLU A 46 -33.34 -21.80 -6.39
C GLU A 46 -33.52 -22.88 -5.30
N SER A 47 -32.63 -22.88 -4.31
CA SER A 47 -32.69 -23.81 -3.17
C SER A 47 -34.01 -23.68 -2.40
N PHE A 48 -34.40 -22.45 -2.09
CA PHE A 48 -35.67 -22.15 -1.41
C PHE A 48 -36.89 -22.66 -2.19
N LEU A 49 -36.93 -22.43 -3.51
CA LEU A 49 -38.03 -22.89 -4.38
C LEU A 49 -38.09 -24.41 -4.54
N ARG A 50 -36.94 -25.11 -4.47
CA ARG A 50 -36.90 -26.58 -4.44
C ARG A 50 -37.46 -27.15 -3.12
N GLU A 51 -37.20 -26.48 -1.99
CA GLU A 51 -37.79 -26.85 -0.69
C GLU A 51 -39.28 -26.45 -0.58
N HIS A 52 -39.72 -25.38 -1.27
CA HIS A 52 -41.04 -24.76 -1.13
C HIS A 52 -41.75 -24.59 -2.48
N SER A 53 -42.17 -25.70 -3.10
CA SER A 53 -42.71 -25.74 -4.48
C SER A 53 -43.93 -24.86 -4.76
N ASN A 54 -44.67 -24.44 -3.73
CA ASN A 54 -45.91 -23.67 -3.83
C ASN A 54 -45.74 -22.20 -3.39
N CYS A 55 -44.51 -21.71 -3.26
CA CYS A 55 -44.22 -20.35 -2.79
C CYS A 55 -43.67 -19.45 -3.90
N ASN A 56 -44.15 -18.21 -3.95
CA ASN A 56 -43.62 -17.19 -4.85
C ASN A 56 -42.50 -16.40 -4.17
N VAL A 57 -41.42 -16.12 -4.90
CA VAL A 57 -40.28 -15.32 -4.44
C VAL A 57 -40.29 -13.96 -5.12
N TRP A 58 -40.25 -12.89 -4.34
CA TRP A 58 -40.13 -11.53 -4.87
C TRP A 58 -38.70 -11.03 -4.70
N ILE A 59 -38.12 -10.49 -5.76
CA ILE A 59 -36.80 -9.86 -5.73
C ILE A 59 -36.98 -8.37 -5.95
N VAL A 60 -36.69 -7.60 -4.91
CA VAL A 60 -36.90 -6.16 -4.83
C VAL A 60 -35.56 -5.46 -5.00
N ALA A 61 -35.48 -4.54 -5.96
CA ALA A 61 -34.30 -3.70 -6.17
C ALA A 61 -34.66 -2.21 -6.10
N HIS A 62 -33.67 -1.35 -5.81
CA HIS A 62 -33.89 0.10 -5.76
C HIS A 62 -33.80 0.78 -7.14
N ARG A 63 -33.10 0.18 -8.11
CA ARG A 63 -32.92 0.67 -9.49
C ARG A 63 -33.48 -0.34 -10.50
N ARG A 64 -33.97 0.15 -11.65
CA ARG A 64 -34.59 -0.69 -12.70
C ARG A 64 -33.57 -1.59 -13.39
N GLU A 65 -32.37 -1.05 -13.61
CA GLU A 65 -31.26 -1.75 -14.27
C GLU A 65 -30.85 -3.04 -13.53
N LEU A 66 -30.88 -3.04 -12.20
CA LEU A 66 -30.64 -4.24 -11.38
C LEU A 66 -31.66 -5.35 -11.66
N VAL A 67 -32.95 -5.00 -11.80
CA VAL A 67 -34.04 -5.98 -12.04
C VAL A 67 -33.77 -6.78 -13.32
N SER A 68 -33.31 -6.11 -14.38
CA SER A 68 -32.95 -6.74 -15.67
C SER A 68 -31.75 -7.69 -15.55
N GLN A 69 -30.72 -7.31 -14.79
CA GLN A 69 -29.55 -8.17 -14.57
C GLN A 69 -29.85 -9.37 -13.67
N ILE A 70 -30.65 -9.18 -12.63
CA ILE A 70 -31.11 -10.25 -11.74
C ILE A 70 -31.85 -11.29 -12.57
N ARG A 71 -32.73 -10.86 -13.49
CA ARG A 71 -33.38 -11.74 -14.48
C ARG A 71 -32.35 -12.51 -15.32
N GLU A 72 -31.38 -11.85 -15.95
CA GLU A 72 -30.36 -12.54 -16.74
C GLU A 72 -29.57 -13.57 -15.93
N THR A 73 -29.26 -13.25 -14.67
CA THR A 73 -28.48 -14.15 -13.79
C THR A 73 -29.31 -15.36 -13.40
N ILE A 74 -30.57 -15.17 -13.01
CA ILE A 74 -31.53 -16.23 -12.70
C ILE A 74 -31.75 -17.14 -13.93
N GLN A 75 -31.92 -16.56 -15.12
CA GLN A 75 -32.07 -17.34 -16.36
C GLN A 75 -30.84 -18.20 -16.72
N ARG A 76 -29.65 -17.88 -16.19
CA ARG A 76 -28.43 -18.70 -16.39
C ARG A 76 -28.21 -19.75 -15.29
N VAL A 77 -28.76 -19.52 -14.09
CA VAL A 77 -28.69 -20.48 -12.96
C VAL A 77 -29.79 -21.53 -13.07
N PHE A 78 -31.02 -21.13 -13.44
CA PHE A 78 -32.15 -22.04 -13.54
C PHE A 78 -32.15 -22.79 -14.88
N SER A 79 -32.10 -24.12 -14.83
CA SER A 79 -32.03 -25.00 -16.00
C SER A 79 -33.35 -25.13 -16.79
N LYS A 80 -34.48 -24.72 -16.19
CA LYS A 80 -35.73 -24.39 -16.89
C LYS A 80 -36.03 -22.91 -16.63
N THR A 81 -36.29 -22.14 -17.68
CA THR A 81 -36.63 -20.71 -17.57
C THR A 81 -37.84 -20.54 -16.65
N PRO A 82 -37.71 -19.87 -15.49
CA PRO A 82 -38.87 -19.55 -14.67
C PRO A 82 -39.79 -18.64 -15.47
N SER A 83 -41.10 -18.89 -15.38
CA SER A 83 -42.11 -17.92 -15.75
C SER A 83 -41.88 -16.69 -14.87
N LEU A 84 -41.42 -15.58 -15.46
CA LEU A 84 -40.87 -14.43 -14.73
C LEU A 84 -41.64 -13.17 -15.10
N LEU A 85 -42.54 -12.74 -14.21
CA LEU A 85 -43.47 -11.64 -14.47
C LEU A 85 -42.78 -10.29 -14.22
N TYR A 86 -42.75 -9.44 -15.24
CA TYR A 86 -42.01 -8.18 -15.27
C TYR A 86 -42.97 -7.00 -15.47
N LYS A 87 -43.07 -6.12 -14.46
CA LYS A 87 -43.82 -4.85 -14.55
C LYS A 87 -42.85 -3.67 -14.50
N ASP A 88 -42.41 -3.23 -15.68
CA ASP A 88 -41.74 -1.95 -15.89
C ASP A 88 -42.77 -0.96 -16.47
N PHE A 89 -42.76 0.29 -16.00
CA PHE A 89 -43.62 1.33 -16.58
C PHE A 89 -42.81 2.50 -17.12
N SER A 90 -42.95 2.70 -18.44
CA SER A 90 -42.72 3.96 -19.14
C SER A 90 -43.91 4.89 -18.92
N ASN A 91 -43.64 6.20 -18.79
CA ASN A 91 -44.69 7.21 -18.89
C ASN A 91 -45.01 7.45 -20.38
N HIS A 92 -45.99 6.72 -20.92
CA HIS A 92 -46.72 7.13 -22.11
C HIS A 92 -48.22 7.22 -21.81
N PRO A 93 -48.95 8.16 -22.42
CA PRO A 93 -50.36 8.37 -22.10
C PRO A 93 -51.21 7.15 -22.49
N VAL A 94 -52.23 6.87 -21.68
CA VAL A 94 -53.20 5.80 -21.94
C VAL A 94 -53.87 6.04 -23.28
N ASN A 95 -53.81 5.04 -24.16
CA ASN A 95 -54.42 5.11 -25.48
C ASN A 95 -55.95 5.00 -25.33
N SER A 96 -56.65 6.14 -25.41
CA SER A 96 -58.08 6.26 -25.13
C SER A 96 -58.94 5.72 -26.27
N SER A 97 -58.98 4.40 -26.44
CA SER A 97 -59.84 3.73 -27.43
C SER A 97 -60.28 2.32 -27.02
N LYS A 98 -61.02 2.23 -25.90
CA LYS A 98 -62.02 1.18 -25.61
C LYS A 98 -62.75 1.49 -24.30
N ILE A 99 -63.86 2.22 -24.38
CA ILE A 99 -64.87 2.29 -23.31
C ILE A 99 -66.17 1.70 -23.88
N THR A 100 -66.58 0.56 -23.32
CA THR A 100 -67.94 0.03 -23.45
C THR A 100 -68.71 0.38 -22.17
N PRO A 101 -69.92 0.99 -22.24
CA PRO A 101 -70.56 1.60 -21.08
C PRO A 101 -71.55 0.67 -20.33
N SER A 102 -71.40 0.59 -19.01
CA SER A 102 -72.40 0.15 -18.02
C SER A 102 -71.81 0.41 -16.62
N LEU A 103 -72.51 0.90 -15.59
CA LEU A 103 -73.91 1.32 -15.43
C LEU A 103 -73.97 2.40 -14.31
N PHE A 104 -75.04 3.20 -14.27
CA PHE A 104 -75.25 4.29 -13.30
C PHE A 104 -75.22 3.86 -11.81
N THR A 105 -74.71 4.74 -10.93
CA THR A 105 -75.58 5.41 -9.93
C THR A 105 -74.93 6.65 -9.30
N LEU A 106 -75.70 7.75 -9.24
CA LEU A 106 -75.37 8.98 -8.52
C LEU A 106 -75.81 8.90 -7.05
N LYS A 107 -75.09 9.56 -6.15
CA LYS A 107 -75.72 10.37 -5.10
C LYS A 107 -74.82 11.50 -4.63
N GLU A 108 -75.45 12.62 -4.30
CA GLU A 108 -74.84 13.92 -4.10
C GLU A 108 -74.43 14.16 -2.63
N GLY A 109 -73.52 15.11 -2.43
CA GLY A 109 -73.89 16.25 -1.59
C GLY A 109 -73.15 16.47 -0.26
N SER A 110 -72.80 17.75 -0.07
CA SER A 110 -72.87 18.49 1.20
C SER A 110 -71.60 18.64 2.05
N THR A 111 -71.04 19.85 1.92
CA THR A 111 -70.11 20.55 2.80
C THR A 111 -70.59 20.73 4.25
N SER A 112 -69.69 20.79 5.23
CA SER A 112 -69.44 21.99 6.08
C SER A 112 -68.45 21.74 7.24
N HIS A 113 -67.66 22.77 7.57
CA HIS A 113 -66.90 22.87 8.83
C HIS A 113 -67.83 23.31 9.98
N PRO A 114 -67.41 23.11 11.25
CA PRO A 114 -67.02 24.31 12.02
C PRO A 114 -65.86 24.12 13.04
N ASP A 115 -64.98 25.13 13.11
CA ASP A 115 -64.32 25.61 14.35
C ASP A 115 -65.26 26.69 15.00
N PRO A 116 -65.00 27.42 16.15
CA PRO A 116 -63.70 27.63 16.82
C PRO A 116 -63.69 27.97 18.36
N LEU A 117 -62.49 28.34 18.89
CA LEU A 117 -62.17 29.13 20.12
C LEU A 117 -62.47 28.53 21.53
N THR A 118 -61.80 28.85 22.67
CA THR A 118 -60.49 29.44 23.08
C THR A 118 -60.31 29.29 24.61
N LEU A 119 -59.08 29.23 25.17
CA LEU A 119 -58.51 30.20 26.15
C LEU A 119 -57.22 29.73 26.91
N ARG A 120 -56.17 30.57 26.81
CA ARG A 120 -55.10 30.97 27.77
C ARG A 120 -54.44 29.98 28.78
N GLY A 121 -53.10 30.05 28.84
CA GLY A 121 -52.23 29.68 29.99
C GLY A 121 -50.74 29.84 29.63
N GLU A 122 -49.87 30.29 30.55
CA GLU A 122 -48.51 30.82 30.27
C GLU A 122 -47.34 29.93 30.76
N GLY A 123 -46.13 30.13 30.18
CA GLY A 123 -44.90 30.35 30.98
C GLY A 123 -43.93 29.20 31.35
N GLY A 124 -42.84 29.04 30.59
CA GLY A 124 -41.44 29.18 31.09
C GLY A 124 -40.71 28.12 31.99
N ASN A 125 -39.54 27.67 31.50
CA ASN A 125 -38.29 27.27 32.22
C ASN A 125 -38.07 25.91 32.97
N ARG A 126 -37.18 25.08 32.38
CA ARG A 126 -35.97 24.33 32.89
C ARG A 126 -35.59 24.35 34.41
N PRO A 127 -34.72 23.42 34.93
CA PRO A 127 -34.59 21.95 34.73
C PRO A 127 -34.08 21.14 35.99
N THR A 128 -33.86 19.80 35.84
CA THR A 128 -32.95 18.90 36.63
C THR A 128 -33.12 18.64 38.16
N ARG A 129 -33.23 17.35 38.56
CA ARG A 129 -32.19 16.51 39.26
C ARG A 129 -32.72 15.55 40.36
N CYS A 130 -32.43 14.26 40.19
CA CYS A 130 -32.22 13.14 41.14
C CYS A 130 -32.88 13.09 42.55
N SER A 131 -33.58 11.98 42.85
CA SER A 131 -33.27 11.07 43.99
C SER A 131 -34.07 9.75 44.02
N GLU A 132 -33.34 8.62 44.03
CA GLU A 132 -33.69 7.34 44.68
C GLU A 132 -33.16 7.37 46.15
N PRO A 133 -33.35 6.38 47.10
CA PRO A 133 -33.52 4.92 46.89
C PRO A 133 -34.40 4.11 47.93
N LEU A 134 -34.61 2.79 47.72
CA LEU A 134 -34.12 1.66 48.58
C LEU A 134 -34.89 0.31 48.51
N ARG A 135 -34.13 -0.78 48.25
CA ARG A 135 -34.23 -2.19 48.76
C ARG A 135 -35.51 -3.03 48.51
N SER A 136 -35.48 -4.34 48.24
CA SER A 136 -34.42 -5.41 48.18
C SER A 136 -34.96 -6.64 47.35
N LYS A 137 -34.38 -7.85 47.22
CA LYS A 137 -33.28 -8.57 47.93
C LYS A 137 -32.68 -9.75 47.09
N VAL A 138 -31.36 -9.72 46.89
CA VAL A 138 -30.34 -10.82 46.79
C VAL A 138 -30.70 -12.22 46.23
N GLY A 139 -29.91 -12.69 45.25
CA GLY A 139 -29.65 -14.12 44.96
C GLY A 139 -28.78 -14.38 43.71
N GLY A 140 -27.66 -15.10 43.85
CA GLY A 140 -26.81 -15.65 42.77
C GLY A 140 -25.93 -16.78 43.35
N PRO A 141 -24.89 -17.34 42.67
CA PRO A 141 -24.48 -17.23 41.25
C PRO A 141 -24.30 -18.62 40.56
N SER A 142 -23.86 -18.65 39.28
CA SER A 142 -22.83 -19.57 38.69
C SER A 142 -23.06 -20.00 37.23
N LYS A 143 -21.96 -20.38 36.54
CA LYS A 143 -21.91 -20.94 35.17
C LYS A 143 -22.11 -22.47 35.18
N VAL A 144 -22.30 -23.05 33.98
CA VAL A 144 -21.67 -24.28 33.40
C VAL A 144 -22.66 -25.06 32.52
N SER A 145 -22.25 -25.40 31.29
CA SER A 145 -22.84 -26.42 30.40
C SER A 145 -22.05 -27.74 30.60
N PRO A 146 -22.57 -28.98 30.34
CA PRO A 146 -23.16 -29.36 29.05
C PRO A 146 -24.23 -30.49 29.03
N ASP A 147 -24.62 -30.87 27.80
CA ASP A 147 -25.04 -32.19 27.30
C ASP A 147 -26.43 -32.85 27.54
N CYS A 148 -27.03 -33.18 26.38
CA CYS A 148 -27.71 -34.43 26.00
C CYS A 148 -29.20 -34.73 26.35
N ALA A 149 -29.74 -35.62 25.50
CA ALA A 149 -31.01 -36.36 25.57
C ALA A 149 -32.34 -35.67 25.15
N GLY A 150 -32.57 -35.63 23.83
CA GLY A 150 -33.62 -36.43 23.17
C GLY A 150 -35.10 -36.14 23.46
N TRP A 151 -35.81 -35.61 22.46
CA TRP A 151 -37.26 -35.79 22.31
C TRP A 151 -37.61 -36.21 20.88
N ASP A 152 -37.88 -37.50 20.77
CA ASP A 152 -38.52 -38.12 19.62
C ASP A 152 -40.05 -37.92 19.70
N ARG A 153 -40.72 -38.02 18.54
CA ARG A 153 -42.18 -38.17 18.34
C ARG A 153 -43.15 -36.97 18.53
N LEU A 154 -43.63 -36.56 17.34
CA LEU A 154 -45.03 -36.52 16.91
C LEU A 154 -45.96 -35.36 17.33
N GLY A 155 -46.41 -34.63 16.30
CA GLY A 155 -47.53 -33.70 16.31
C GLY A 155 -47.96 -33.30 14.89
N ALA A 156 -47.87 -34.22 13.93
CA ALA A 156 -48.17 -33.95 12.52
C ALA A 156 -49.64 -34.22 12.19
N THR A 157 -50.36 -33.18 11.74
CA THR A 157 -51.75 -33.29 11.28
C THR A 157 -51.95 -32.55 9.96
N CYS A 158 -51.67 -33.22 8.85
CA CYS A 158 -52.14 -32.85 7.51
C CYS A 158 -52.61 -34.10 6.77
N LEU A 159 -53.79 -34.01 6.16
CA LEU A 159 -54.54 -35.15 5.60
C LEU A 159 -53.92 -35.64 4.27
N ARG A 160 -53.90 -36.96 4.09
CA ARG A 160 -53.69 -37.62 2.78
C ARG A 160 -55.03 -37.97 2.14
N PRO A 161 -55.16 -37.94 0.79
CA PRO A 161 -55.99 -38.87 0.04
C PRO A 161 -55.23 -40.19 -0.20
N ALA A 162 -55.97 -41.29 -0.43
CA ALA A 162 -55.42 -42.64 -0.57
C ALA A 162 -55.19 -43.05 -2.04
N ASP A 163 -54.25 -43.97 -2.27
CA ASP A 163 -54.08 -44.69 -3.53
C ASP A 163 -55.13 -45.80 -3.70
N GLY A 164 -55.65 -45.98 -4.92
CA GLY A 164 -56.64 -47.01 -5.23
C GLY A 164 -56.88 -47.21 -6.73
N LEU A 165 -56.06 -48.07 -7.35
CA LEU A 165 -56.31 -48.88 -8.56
C LEU A 165 -57.33 -48.39 -9.62
N GLY A 166 -56.83 -48.12 -10.84
CA GLY A 166 -57.68 -48.06 -12.05
C GLY A 166 -56.89 -47.68 -13.30
N ALA A 167 -56.65 -48.63 -14.20
CA ALA A 167 -55.97 -48.37 -15.47
C ALA A 167 -56.98 -48.08 -16.60
N THR A 168 -56.98 -46.86 -17.12
CA THR A 168 -57.42 -46.57 -18.50
C THR A 168 -56.67 -45.37 -19.08
N SER A 169 -56.27 -45.49 -20.34
CA SER A 169 -55.68 -44.40 -21.12
C SER A 169 -56.74 -43.37 -21.49
N ALA A 170 -56.57 -42.11 -21.08
CA ALA A 170 -57.28 -40.97 -21.67
C ALA A 170 -56.41 -39.71 -21.63
N SER A 171 -56.27 -39.07 -22.79
CA SER A 171 -55.57 -37.80 -22.95
C SER A 171 -56.39 -36.62 -22.42
N SER A 172 -55.88 -35.92 -21.41
CA SER A 172 -56.30 -34.55 -21.11
C SER A 172 -55.16 -33.77 -20.46
N VAL A 173 -54.33 -33.14 -21.31
CA VAL A 173 -53.44 -32.05 -20.87
C VAL A 173 -54.32 -30.91 -20.39
N ASN A 174 -54.24 -30.58 -19.10
CA ASN A 174 -54.93 -29.42 -18.55
C ASN A 174 -53.94 -28.23 -18.55
N PRO A 175 -54.04 -27.23 -19.46
CA PRO A 175 -52.92 -26.33 -19.75
C PRO A 175 -52.76 -25.13 -18.80
N ASN A 176 -53.64 -24.95 -17.82
CA ASN A 176 -53.76 -23.69 -17.09
C ASN A 176 -53.41 -23.80 -15.59
N SER A 177 -52.12 -23.69 -15.27
CA SER A 177 -51.66 -23.17 -13.98
C SER A 177 -50.24 -22.58 -14.09
N ASP A 178 -50.04 -21.60 -14.97
CA ASP A 178 -48.80 -20.81 -15.07
C ASP A 178 -48.64 -19.86 -13.84
N MET A 179 -48.48 -20.43 -12.65
CA MET A 179 -47.97 -19.69 -11.49
C MET A 179 -46.51 -19.32 -11.74
N MET A 180 -46.20 -18.02 -11.69
CA MET A 180 -44.87 -17.49 -11.93
C MET A 180 -44.09 -17.43 -10.60
N PRO A 181 -43.16 -18.38 -10.32
CA PRO A 181 -42.59 -18.55 -8.98
C PRO A 181 -41.60 -17.44 -8.59
N ILE A 182 -41.17 -16.60 -9.54
CA ILE A 182 -40.25 -15.48 -9.29
C ILE A 182 -40.81 -14.21 -9.92
N LYS A 183 -40.92 -13.15 -9.11
CA LYS A 183 -41.26 -11.79 -9.56
C LYS A 183 -40.10 -10.84 -9.23
N ALA A 184 -39.69 -10.03 -10.19
CA ALA A 184 -38.62 -9.05 -9.99
C ALA A 184 -39.19 -7.64 -10.15
N VAL A 185 -39.12 -6.81 -9.10
CA VAL A 185 -39.82 -5.52 -9.02
C VAL A 185 -38.95 -4.42 -8.42
N SER A 186 -39.25 -3.16 -8.75
CA SER A 186 -38.62 -2.01 -8.09
C SER A 186 -39.42 -1.58 -6.85
N ILE A 187 -38.72 -1.16 -5.79
CA ILE A 187 -39.38 -0.71 -4.54
C ILE A 187 -40.36 0.46 -4.77
N GLN A 188 -40.03 1.39 -5.68
CA GLN A 188 -40.86 2.56 -5.98
C GLN A 188 -42.13 2.20 -6.78
N TRP A 189 -42.12 1.07 -7.48
CA TRP A 189 -43.32 0.50 -8.08
C TRP A 189 -44.11 -0.24 -7.00
N LEU A 190 -43.48 -1.15 -6.26
CA LEU A 190 -44.14 -1.95 -5.24
C LEU A 190 -44.88 -1.08 -4.19
N SER A 191 -44.25 -0.01 -3.71
CA SER A 191 -44.83 0.93 -2.74
C SER A 191 -46.04 1.74 -3.23
N LYS A 192 -46.44 1.58 -4.50
CA LYS A 192 -47.61 2.25 -5.09
C LYS A 192 -48.72 1.29 -5.52
N HIS A 193 -48.42 0.00 -5.60
CA HIS A 193 -49.32 -1.01 -6.17
C HIS A 193 -49.50 -2.21 -5.23
N TYR A 194 -49.18 -2.08 -3.92
CA TYR A 194 -49.42 -3.15 -2.94
C TYR A 194 -50.86 -3.66 -2.96
N ASP A 195 -51.84 -2.76 -3.10
CA ASP A 195 -53.27 -3.08 -3.14
C ASP A 195 -53.74 -3.69 -4.47
N GLU A 196 -52.88 -3.74 -5.49
CA GLU A 196 -53.14 -4.39 -6.79
C GLU A 196 -52.57 -5.83 -6.86
N ILE A 197 -52.00 -6.35 -5.78
CA ILE A 197 -51.31 -7.64 -5.76
C ILE A 197 -52.00 -8.58 -4.77
N GLU A 198 -52.82 -9.49 -5.30
CA GLU A 198 -53.55 -10.50 -4.52
C GLU A 198 -52.66 -11.66 -4.01
N GLU A 199 -51.44 -11.79 -4.53
CA GLU A 199 -50.50 -12.86 -4.16
C GLU A 199 -49.58 -12.47 -2.99
N GLU A 200 -49.42 -13.35 -2.01
CA GLU A 200 -48.40 -13.21 -0.95
C GLU A 200 -47.07 -13.90 -1.33
N PRO A 201 -45.90 -13.26 -1.14
CA PRO A 201 -44.60 -13.92 -1.31
C PRO A 201 -44.24 -14.81 -0.11
N GLY A 202 -43.69 -15.99 -0.37
CA GLY A 202 -43.07 -16.84 0.66
C GLY A 202 -41.69 -16.33 1.09
N MET A 203 -40.95 -15.73 0.16
CA MET A 203 -39.69 -15.04 0.44
C MET A 203 -39.59 -13.73 -0.35
N ILE A 204 -39.06 -12.70 0.30
CA ILE A 204 -38.65 -11.44 -0.33
C ILE A 204 -37.14 -11.28 -0.22
N VAL A 205 -36.49 -11.04 -1.36
CA VAL A 205 -35.05 -10.84 -1.48
C VAL A 205 -34.77 -9.40 -1.88
N ILE A 206 -33.81 -8.76 -1.22
CA ILE A 206 -33.45 -7.36 -1.47
C ILE A 206 -31.96 -7.31 -1.83
N ASP A 207 -31.63 -6.97 -3.07
CA ASP A 207 -30.25 -6.67 -3.46
C ASP A 207 -29.90 -5.23 -3.10
N GLU A 208 -28.64 -5.01 -2.72
CA GLU A 208 -28.14 -3.78 -2.08
C GLU A 208 -29.04 -3.27 -0.93
N ALA A 209 -29.39 -4.18 -0.02
CA ALA A 209 -30.26 -3.95 1.14
C ALA A 209 -29.79 -2.84 2.10
N HIS A 210 -28.59 -2.28 1.92
CA HIS A 210 -28.17 -1.06 2.62
C HIS A 210 -28.99 0.18 2.20
N HIS A 211 -29.61 0.14 1.02
CA HIS A 211 -30.59 1.13 0.57
C HIS A 211 -31.98 0.98 1.22
N ALA A 212 -32.19 -0.03 2.10
CA ALA A 212 -33.44 -0.21 2.81
C ALA A 212 -33.70 0.91 3.85
N LEU A 213 -34.25 2.03 3.35
CA LEU A 213 -34.72 3.14 4.15
C LEU A 213 -35.94 2.71 4.95
N ALA A 214 -35.88 2.92 6.27
CA ALA A 214 -36.84 2.37 7.21
C ALA A 214 -38.31 2.64 6.86
N LYS A 215 -38.69 3.81 6.32
CA LYS A 215 -40.12 4.10 6.10
C LYS A 215 -40.75 3.29 4.96
N THR A 216 -40.17 3.31 3.77
CA THR A 216 -40.72 2.60 2.58
C THR A 216 -40.49 1.09 2.62
N TYR A 217 -39.45 0.62 3.32
CA TYR A 217 -39.20 -0.82 3.46
C TYR A 217 -39.96 -1.44 4.64
N LYS A 218 -40.19 -0.75 5.77
CA LYS A 218 -40.96 -1.34 6.90
C LYS A 218 -42.37 -1.75 6.52
N GLU A 219 -43.02 -0.97 5.67
CA GLU A 219 -44.34 -1.31 5.11
C GLU A 219 -44.37 -2.73 4.53
N MET A 220 -43.29 -3.18 3.87
CA MET A 220 -43.17 -4.52 3.31
C MET A 220 -43.11 -5.62 4.41
N TRP A 221 -42.43 -5.36 5.52
CA TRP A 221 -42.35 -6.27 6.68
C TRP A 221 -43.67 -6.33 7.46
N GLU A 222 -44.39 -5.22 7.50
CA GLU A 222 -45.71 -5.06 8.14
C GLU A 222 -46.80 -5.75 7.32
N ARG A 223 -46.80 -5.57 5.99
CA ARG A 223 -47.81 -6.13 5.06
C ARG A 223 -47.63 -7.63 4.78
N PHE A 224 -46.39 -8.14 4.84
CA PHE A 224 -46.09 -9.57 4.63
C PHE A 224 -45.48 -10.23 5.88
N PRO A 225 -46.25 -10.37 6.99
CA PRO A 225 -45.76 -10.86 8.28
C PRO A 225 -45.24 -12.31 8.25
N LYS A 226 -45.67 -13.11 7.27
CA LYS A 226 -45.29 -14.53 7.10
C LYS A 226 -44.07 -14.74 6.19
N ALA A 227 -43.72 -13.76 5.35
CA ALA A 227 -42.63 -13.90 4.39
C ALA A 227 -41.26 -13.95 5.09
N LYS A 228 -40.35 -14.77 4.56
CA LYS A 228 -38.91 -14.72 4.86
C LYS A 228 -38.27 -13.53 4.13
N PHE A 229 -37.29 -12.88 4.76
CA PHE A 229 -36.56 -11.74 4.17
C PHE A 229 -35.07 -12.06 4.06
N LEU A 230 -34.50 -11.85 2.88
CA LEU A 230 -33.06 -11.98 2.63
C LEU A 230 -32.50 -10.69 2.00
N GLY A 231 -31.70 -9.94 2.75
CA GLY A 231 -31.04 -8.72 2.24
C GLY A 231 -29.57 -8.97 1.93
N LEU A 232 -29.12 -8.79 0.68
CA LEU A 232 -27.69 -8.84 0.33
C LEU A 232 -27.12 -7.42 0.22
N THR A 233 -25.89 -7.20 0.68
CA THR A 233 -25.23 -5.88 0.59
C THR A 233 -23.71 -5.99 0.64
N ALA A 234 -23.00 -5.01 0.04
CA ALA A 234 -21.57 -4.82 0.33
C ALA A 234 -21.30 -4.28 1.75
N THR A 235 -22.23 -3.50 2.29
CA THR A 235 -22.01 -2.62 3.45
C THR A 235 -23.26 -2.53 4.32
N PRO A 236 -23.37 -3.27 5.43
CA PRO A 236 -24.53 -3.24 6.34
C PRO A 236 -24.53 -1.99 7.26
N CYS A 237 -24.40 -0.80 6.67
CA CYS A 237 -24.40 0.48 7.37
C CYS A 237 -25.32 1.50 6.68
N ARG A 238 -26.07 2.29 7.46
CA ARG A 238 -26.87 3.42 6.95
C ARG A 238 -26.07 4.73 7.04
N LEU A 239 -26.25 5.62 6.05
CA LEU A 239 -25.67 6.98 6.03
C LEU A 239 -26.01 7.81 7.29
N ASN A 240 -27.18 7.58 7.89
CA ASN A 240 -27.60 8.24 9.12
C ASN A 240 -27.03 7.62 10.41
N GLY A 241 -26.19 6.59 10.31
CA GLY A 241 -25.58 5.88 11.43
C GLY A 241 -26.51 4.98 12.24
N LYS A 242 -27.76 4.77 11.81
CA LYS A 242 -28.65 3.79 12.43
C LYS A 242 -28.31 2.37 11.95
N GLY A 243 -28.42 1.39 12.83
CA GLY A 243 -28.31 -0.03 12.48
C GLY A 243 -29.47 -0.55 11.62
N PHE A 244 -29.44 -1.84 11.30
CA PHE A 244 -30.45 -2.60 10.55
C PHE A 244 -31.24 -3.61 11.40
N THR A 245 -30.97 -3.68 12.70
CA THR A 245 -31.72 -4.51 13.67
C THR A 245 -33.21 -4.13 13.81
N ASP A 246 -33.66 -3.06 13.14
CA ASP A 246 -35.07 -2.68 13.03
C ASP A 246 -35.77 -3.27 11.79
N LEU A 247 -35.07 -4.11 11.02
CA LEU A 247 -35.55 -4.84 9.83
C LEU A 247 -35.02 -6.28 9.75
N PHE A 248 -33.79 -6.53 10.21
CA PHE A 248 -33.12 -7.82 10.09
C PHE A 248 -32.73 -8.38 11.46
N ASP A 249 -32.99 -9.66 11.67
CA ASP A 249 -32.77 -10.36 12.94
C ASP A 249 -31.29 -10.69 13.16
N VAL A 250 -30.58 -10.99 12.06
CA VAL A 250 -29.19 -11.50 12.09
C VAL A 250 -28.39 -11.04 10.86
N LEU A 251 -27.07 -10.87 11.04
CA LEU A 251 -26.11 -10.63 9.97
C LEU A 251 -25.22 -11.88 9.74
N VAL A 252 -25.21 -12.38 8.51
CA VAL A 252 -24.24 -13.36 8.01
C VAL A 252 -23.16 -12.61 7.21
N GLN A 253 -21.89 -12.97 7.38
CA GLN A 253 -20.75 -12.29 6.77
C GLN A 253 -19.86 -13.27 6.01
N SER A 254 -19.43 -12.89 4.81
CA SER A 254 -18.37 -13.56 4.06
C SER A 254 -16.98 -13.18 4.57
N TRP A 255 -15.94 -13.65 3.88
CA TRP A 255 -14.58 -13.13 4.01
C TRP A 255 -14.50 -11.61 3.77
N SER A 256 -13.48 -10.99 4.35
CA SER A 256 -13.10 -9.58 4.16
C SER A 256 -12.38 -9.35 2.82
N VAL A 257 -12.18 -8.08 2.44
CA VAL A 257 -11.44 -7.73 1.21
C VAL A 257 -9.98 -8.25 1.25
N PRO A 258 -9.20 -8.09 2.33
CA PRO A 258 -7.88 -8.72 2.47
C PRO A 258 -7.87 -10.22 2.21
N GLU A 259 -8.81 -10.96 2.80
CA GLU A 259 -8.91 -12.42 2.63
C GLU A 259 -9.25 -12.80 1.18
N PHE A 260 -10.16 -12.07 0.53
CA PHE A 260 -10.45 -12.32 -0.89
C PHE A 260 -9.25 -12.01 -1.79
N ILE A 261 -8.44 -11.00 -1.48
CA ILE A 261 -7.20 -10.70 -2.23
C ILE A 261 -6.15 -11.79 -1.95
N SER A 262 -5.93 -12.20 -0.70
CA SER A 262 -4.96 -13.25 -0.33
C SER A 262 -5.26 -14.62 -0.97
N LYS A 263 -6.55 -14.91 -1.21
CA LYS A 263 -7.00 -16.13 -1.93
C LYS A 263 -7.09 -15.96 -3.45
N GLY A 264 -6.60 -14.85 -4.01
CA GLY A 264 -6.63 -14.60 -5.46
C GLY A 264 -8.05 -14.53 -6.05
N ARG A 265 -9.05 -14.16 -5.24
CA ARG A 265 -10.47 -14.02 -5.63
C ARG A 265 -10.85 -12.56 -5.91
N LEU A 266 -10.10 -11.61 -5.36
CA LEU A 266 -10.06 -10.20 -5.79
C LEU A 266 -8.63 -9.86 -6.22
N ALA A 267 -8.48 -8.88 -7.12
CA ALA A 267 -7.20 -8.37 -7.57
C ALA A 267 -6.59 -7.42 -6.51
N THR A 268 -5.26 -7.39 -6.46
CA THR A 268 -4.49 -6.35 -5.75
C THR A 268 -4.67 -4.98 -6.43
N TYR A 269 -4.29 -3.91 -5.72
CA TYR A 269 -4.40 -2.56 -6.26
C TYR A 269 -3.26 -1.64 -5.82
N ASP A 270 -2.94 -0.66 -6.68
CA ASP A 270 -2.29 0.58 -6.27
C ASP A 270 -3.38 1.58 -5.89
N PHE A 271 -3.16 2.37 -4.85
CA PHE A 271 -4.07 3.45 -4.42
C PHE A 271 -3.32 4.77 -4.39
N VAL A 272 -3.71 5.71 -5.25
CA VAL A 272 -3.19 7.08 -5.26
C VAL A 272 -4.30 8.05 -4.91
N SER A 273 -4.01 9.08 -4.11
CA SER A 273 -4.99 10.09 -3.67
C SER A 273 -4.40 11.48 -3.77
N ILE A 274 -5.24 12.51 -3.84
CA ILE A 274 -4.80 13.91 -3.71
C ILE A 274 -4.09 14.17 -2.38
N LYS A 275 -3.03 14.99 -2.41
CA LYS A 275 -2.30 15.46 -1.21
C LYS A 275 -3.23 16.30 -0.31
N SER A 276 -3.07 16.16 1.01
CA SER A 276 -4.02 16.72 2.00
C SER A 276 -4.04 18.26 2.09
N ASP A 277 -3.00 18.91 1.58
CA ASP A 277 -2.79 20.34 1.46
C ASP A 277 -3.00 20.86 0.02
N GLY A 278 -3.42 19.98 -0.91
CA GLY A 278 -3.69 20.32 -2.30
C GLY A 278 -4.90 21.24 -2.51
N VAL A 279 -4.93 21.93 -3.65
CA VAL A 279 -6.02 22.84 -4.02
C VAL A 279 -7.35 22.10 -4.12
N THR A 280 -7.35 20.91 -4.74
CA THR A 280 -8.54 20.06 -4.89
C THR A 280 -9.12 19.66 -3.53
N GLN A 281 -8.26 19.34 -2.55
CA GLN A 281 -8.71 18.97 -1.20
C GLN A 281 -9.40 20.15 -0.49
N ARG A 282 -8.85 21.37 -0.60
CA ARG A 282 -9.49 22.59 -0.04
C ARG A 282 -10.88 22.85 -0.64
N LEU A 283 -11.08 22.56 -1.93
CA LEU A 283 -12.40 22.69 -2.57
C LEU A 283 -13.40 21.68 -2.02
N ILE A 284 -12.96 20.44 -1.77
CA ILE A 284 -13.82 19.36 -1.25
C ILE A 284 -14.17 19.60 0.23
N ASP A 285 -13.19 20.03 1.03
CA ASP A 285 -13.38 20.38 2.44
C ASP A 285 -14.36 21.58 2.62
N SER A 286 -14.61 22.36 1.55
CA SER A 286 -15.59 23.46 1.52
C SER A 286 -17.06 23.03 1.33
N LEU A 287 -17.35 21.79 0.94
CA LEU A 287 -18.70 21.30 0.62
C LEU A 287 -19.62 21.19 1.86
N GLN A 288 -20.63 22.04 1.96
CA GLN A 288 -21.54 22.09 3.13
C GLN A 288 -22.95 21.55 2.87
N LYS A 289 -23.45 21.55 1.63
CA LYS A 289 -24.84 21.16 1.34
C LYS A 289 -24.98 19.64 1.25
N ARG A 290 -26.17 19.15 1.58
CA ARG A 290 -26.53 17.73 1.55
C ARG A 290 -27.76 17.47 0.70
N GLY A 291 -27.80 16.30 0.06
CA GLY A 291 -28.94 15.78 -0.68
C GLY A 291 -29.95 15.09 0.24
N ALA A 292 -31.06 14.63 -0.34
CA ALA A 292 -32.11 13.90 0.39
C ALA A 292 -31.65 12.51 0.88
N ASP A 293 -30.60 11.94 0.29
CA ASP A 293 -29.93 10.71 0.74
C ASP A 293 -28.92 10.95 1.87
N GLY A 294 -28.64 12.21 2.22
CA GLY A 294 -27.61 12.60 3.19
C GLY A 294 -26.19 12.71 2.60
N ASP A 295 -26.01 12.44 1.32
CA ASP A 295 -24.75 12.62 0.59
C ASP A 295 -24.54 14.11 0.22
N TYR A 296 -23.41 14.47 -0.39
CA TYR A 296 -23.18 15.83 -0.89
C TYR A 296 -24.20 16.23 -1.98
N GLN A 297 -24.61 17.50 -2.01
CA GLN A 297 -25.57 17.98 -3.00
C GLN A 297 -24.93 18.08 -4.40
N ASN A 298 -25.48 17.35 -5.39
CA ASN A 298 -24.98 17.33 -6.78
C ASN A 298 -24.75 18.73 -7.39
N LYS A 299 -25.62 19.71 -7.10
CA LYS A 299 -25.50 21.09 -7.61
C LYS A 299 -24.30 21.84 -7.04
N GLU A 300 -23.96 21.61 -5.77
CA GLU A 300 -22.80 22.25 -5.12
C GLU A 300 -21.49 21.65 -5.62
N MET A 301 -21.43 20.32 -5.72
CA MET A 301 -20.27 19.61 -6.28
C MET A 301 -20.01 20.02 -7.74
N ASP A 302 -21.05 20.15 -8.56
CA ASP A 302 -20.92 20.63 -9.94
C ASP A 302 -20.34 22.05 -10.01
N MET A 303 -20.89 22.98 -9.23
CA MET A 303 -20.43 24.37 -9.20
C MET A 303 -18.94 24.53 -8.86
N LEU A 304 -18.38 23.64 -8.03
CA LEU A 304 -16.99 23.68 -7.59
C LEU A 304 -16.04 22.84 -8.46
N LEU A 305 -16.46 21.64 -8.88
CA LEU A 305 -15.58 20.65 -9.51
C LEU A 305 -15.77 20.51 -11.02
N ASN A 306 -16.93 20.86 -11.59
CA ASN A 306 -17.15 20.87 -13.04
C ASN A 306 -16.60 22.18 -13.64
N LYS A 307 -15.27 22.34 -13.58
CA LYS A 307 -14.50 23.50 -14.04
C LYS A 307 -13.24 23.03 -14.75
N LYS A 308 -12.80 23.76 -15.80
CA LYS A 308 -11.62 23.38 -16.60
C LYS A 308 -10.39 23.03 -15.76
N PRO A 309 -9.97 23.80 -14.74
CA PRO A 309 -8.80 23.44 -13.93
C PRO A 309 -8.96 22.14 -13.12
N SER A 310 -10.19 21.80 -12.72
CA SER A 310 -10.48 20.55 -12.01
C SER A 310 -10.48 19.36 -12.97
N ILE A 311 -11.08 19.50 -14.15
CA ILE A 311 -11.07 18.46 -15.20
C ILE A 311 -9.65 18.21 -15.72
N GLU A 312 -8.85 19.27 -15.86
CA GLU A 312 -7.43 19.17 -16.23
C GLU A 312 -6.63 18.38 -15.18
N ARG A 313 -6.90 18.55 -13.88
CA ARG A 313 -6.30 17.72 -12.83
C ARG A 313 -6.71 16.24 -12.91
N LEU A 314 -7.98 15.96 -13.24
CA LEU A 314 -8.42 14.58 -13.52
C LEU A 314 -7.62 13.99 -14.69
N TYR A 315 -7.48 14.73 -15.78
CA TYR A 315 -6.68 14.29 -16.94
C TYR A 315 -5.21 14.05 -16.57
N ARG A 316 -4.54 14.99 -15.88
CA ARG A 316 -3.13 14.82 -15.47
C ARG A 316 -2.92 13.56 -14.64
N SER A 317 -3.81 13.26 -13.69
CA SER A 317 -3.73 12.02 -12.91
C SER A 317 -4.03 10.76 -13.72
N LEU A 318 -4.88 10.83 -14.75
CA LEU A 318 -5.05 9.73 -15.69
C LEU A 318 -3.77 9.51 -16.51
N GLU A 319 -3.16 10.60 -16.98
CA GLU A 319 -1.91 10.53 -17.76
C GLU A 319 -0.73 9.99 -16.95
N GLU A 320 -0.65 10.30 -15.65
CA GLU A 320 0.39 9.79 -14.74
C GLU A 320 0.18 8.31 -14.37
N PHE A 321 -1.06 7.87 -14.11
CA PHE A 321 -1.32 6.56 -13.46
C PHE A 321 -2.13 5.55 -14.28
N GLY A 322 -2.80 5.96 -15.36
CA GLY A 322 -3.75 5.12 -16.10
C GLY A 322 -3.72 5.26 -17.64
N LYS A 323 -2.74 5.95 -18.20
CA LYS A 323 -2.67 6.33 -19.63
C LYS A 323 -2.79 5.17 -20.61
N ASP A 324 -2.15 4.04 -20.32
CA ASP A 324 -2.14 2.86 -21.19
C ASP A 324 -3.10 1.76 -20.69
N ARG A 325 -3.87 2.06 -19.64
CA ARG A 325 -4.79 1.12 -18.96
C ARG A 325 -6.23 1.34 -19.41
N LYS A 326 -7.04 0.28 -19.36
CA LYS A 326 -8.50 0.34 -19.56
C LYS A 326 -9.21 0.69 -18.24
N GLY A 327 -10.18 1.61 -18.23
CA GLY A 327 -10.79 2.01 -16.96
C GLY A 327 -12.10 2.78 -16.97
N ILE A 328 -12.59 3.03 -15.75
CA ILE A 328 -13.89 3.67 -15.46
C ILE A 328 -13.66 4.97 -14.69
N VAL A 329 -14.35 6.03 -15.07
CA VAL A 329 -14.41 7.29 -14.31
C VAL A 329 -15.81 7.47 -13.71
N TYR A 330 -15.88 7.78 -12.42
CA TYR A 330 -17.13 8.07 -11.71
C TYR A 330 -17.33 9.57 -11.55
N ALA A 331 -18.26 10.12 -12.32
CA ALA A 331 -18.52 11.56 -12.40
C ALA A 331 -19.67 12.02 -11.48
N ILE A 332 -19.80 13.34 -11.33
CA ILE A 332 -20.76 13.97 -10.41
C ILE A 332 -22.19 13.94 -10.97
N ASN A 333 -22.33 14.30 -12.25
CA ASN A 333 -23.60 14.37 -12.97
C ASN A 333 -23.33 14.31 -14.49
N ILE A 334 -24.39 14.32 -15.31
CA ILE A 334 -24.34 14.22 -16.77
C ILE A 334 -23.45 15.29 -17.42
N SER A 335 -23.53 16.55 -16.96
CA SER A 335 -22.69 17.64 -17.48
C SER A 335 -21.21 17.38 -17.19
N HIS A 336 -20.87 17.01 -15.95
CA HIS A 336 -19.49 16.72 -15.57
C HIS A 336 -18.94 15.50 -16.32
N ALA A 337 -19.73 14.45 -16.52
CA ALA A 337 -19.31 13.27 -17.27
C ALA A 337 -18.98 13.58 -18.73
N ASN A 338 -19.85 14.35 -19.39
CA ASN A 338 -19.61 14.79 -20.77
C ASN A 338 -18.37 15.68 -20.86
N ALA A 339 -18.18 16.62 -19.93
CA ALA A 339 -17.02 17.51 -19.91
C ALA A 339 -15.70 16.76 -19.68
N ILE A 340 -15.67 15.73 -18.82
CA ILE A 340 -14.50 14.84 -18.66
C ILE A 340 -14.23 14.09 -19.96
N ALA A 341 -15.25 13.41 -20.53
CA ALA A 341 -15.08 12.59 -21.71
C ALA A 341 -14.67 13.41 -22.95
N GLU A 342 -15.17 14.64 -23.08
CA GLU A 342 -14.77 15.58 -24.12
C GLU A 342 -13.32 16.02 -23.95
N PHE A 343 -12.93 16.49 -22.76
CA PHE A 343 -11.55 16.89 -22.47
C PHE A 343 -10.56 15.74 -22.70
N TYR A 344 -10.92 14.51 -22.31
CA TYR A 344 -10.08 13.33 -22.51
C TYR A 344 -9.89 13.01 -24.00
N ARG A 345 -10.95 13.12 -24.81
CA ARG A 345 -10.86 12.97 -26.28
C ARG A 345 -10.02 14.07 -26.94
N GLU A 346 -10.13 15.32 -26.48
CA GLU A 346 -9.29 16.43 -26.97
C GLU A 346 -7.79 16.16 -26.77
N HIS A 347 -7.44 15.40 -25.73
CA HIS A 347 -6.07 15.00 -25.40
C HIS A 347 -5.71 13.57 -25.87
N GLY A 348 -6.51 12.98 -26.76
CA GLY A 348 -6.20 11.73 -27.46
C GLY A 348 -6.58 10.43 -26.72
N ILE A 349 -7.27 10.51 -25.58
CA ILE A 349 -7.79 9.34 -24.86
C ILE A 349 -9.14 8.92 -25.47
N ALA A 350 -9.32 7.62 -25.75
CA ALA A 350 -10.56 7.08 -26.29
C ALA A 350 -11.66 6.99 -25.21
N ALA A 351 -12.25 8.15 -24.88
CA ALA A 351 -13.22 8.32 -23.79
C ALA A 351 -14.68 8.52 -24.26
N VAL A 352 -15.61 7.81 -23.61
CA VAL A 352 -17.05 7.96 -23.83
C VAL A 352 -17.77 8.19 -22.49
N ALA A 353 -18.77 9.07 -22.50
CA ALA A 353 -19.67 9.29 -21.37
C ALA A 353 -20.99 8.54 -21.57
N ILE A 354 -21.51 7.93 -20.49
CA ILE A 354 -22.83 7.30 -20.46
C ILE A 354 -23.61 7.70 -19.19
N ASP A 355 -24.93 7.85 -19.34
CA ASP A 355 -25.83 8.23 -18.26
C ASP A 355 -27.27 7.71 -18.48
N SER A 356 -28.17 7.95 -17.52
CA SER A 356 -29.55 7.45 -17.54
C SER A 356 -30.36 7.87 -18.77
N LYS A 357 -30.00 8.98 -19.43
CA LYS A 357 -30.62 9.46 -20.68
C LYS A 357 -30.01 8.85 -21.94
N THR A 358 -28.86 8.18 -21.88
CA THR A 358 -28.30 7.46 -23.02
C THR A 358 -29.29 6.36 -23.47
N PRO A 359 -29.75 6.36 -24.75
CA PRO A 359 -30.71 5.37 -25.26
C PRO A 359 -30.27 3.94 -25.01
N SER A 360 -31.20 3.03 -24.70
CA SER A 360 -30.88 1.65 -24.29
C SER A 360 -30.03 0.88 -25.31
N SER A 361 -30.35 1.00 -26.61
CA SER A 361 -29.58 0.41 -27.71
C SER A 361 -28.14 0.92 -27.76
N LEU A 362 -27.95 2.24 -27.76
CA LEU A 362 -26.64 2.88 -27.76
C LEU A 362 -25.85 2.56 -26.48
N ARG A 363 -26.50 2.55 -25.31
CA ARG A 363 -25.87 2.18 -24.03
C ARG A 363 -25.33 0.75 -24.08
N LYS A 364 -26.10 -0.19 -24.67
CA LYS A 364 -25.67 -1.57 -24.86
C LYS A 364 -24.48 -1.66 -25.82
N GLU A 365 -24.55 -1.00 -26.99
CA GLU A 365 -23.45 -0.94 -27.97
C GLU A 365 -22.16 -0.41 -27.33
N LEU A 366 -22.21 0.72 -26.63
CA LEU A 366 -21.04 1.33 -25.99
C LEU A 366 -20.46 0.45 -24.89
N ILE A 367 -21.30 -0.26 -24.13
CA ILE A 367 -20.86 -1.24 -23.12
C ILE A 367 -20.18 -2.44 -23.80
N GLU A 368 -20.73 -2.97 -24.90
CA GLU A 368 -20.15 -4.10 -25.64
C GLU A 368 -18.82 -3.71 -26.30
N ARG A 369 -18.74 -2.51 -26.91
CA ARG A 369 -17.50 -1.93 -27.45
C ARG A 369 -16.42 -1.71 -26.39
N PHE A 370 -16.79 -1.23 -25.20
CA PHE A 370 -15.85 -1.13 -24.08
C PHE A 370 -15.43 -2.51 -23.58
N LYS A 371 -16.33 -3.49 -23.48
CA LYS A 371 -15.94 -4.86 -23.10
C LYS A 371 -14.96 -5.46 -24.09
N ALA A 372 -15.16 -5.27 -25.40
CA ALA A 372 -14.33 -5.85 -26.46
C ALA A 372 -12.90 -5.27 -26.59
N SER A 373 -12.58 -4.14 -25.95
CA SER A 373 -11.27 -3.47 -26.12
C SER A 373 -10.08 -4.16 -25.44
N SER A 374 -10.25 -5.35 -24.83
CA SER A 374 -9.23 -6.08 -24.06
C SER A 374 -7.99 -6.54 -24.85
N ASN A 375 -8.04 -6.51 -26.19
CA ASN A 375 -7.03 -7.13 -27.06
C ASN A 375 -6.12 -6.12 -27.79
N THR A 376 -6.25 -4.82 -27.52
CA THR A 376 -5.48 -3.76 -28.21
C THR A 376 -4.61 -2.99 -27.23
N SER A 377 -3.29 -3.05 -27.42
CA SER A 377 -2.36 -2.08 -26.82
C SER A 377 -2.77 -0.66 -27.23
N PHE A 378 -3.00 0.23 -26.27
CA PHE A 378 -3.40 1.63 -26.53
C PHE A 378 -2.20 2.53 -26.94
N SER A 379 -1.15 1.94 -27.54
CA SER A 379 0.03 2.67 -28.01
C SER A 379 -0.22 3.40 -29.33
N LYS A 380 -0.35 4.73 -29.25
CA LYS A 380 -0.26 5.75 -30.34
C LYS A 380 -0.55 5.27 -31.78
N THR A 381 -1.82 5.27 -32.18
CA THR A 381 -2.18 5.47 -33.59
C THR A 381 -2.19 6.96 -33.91
N HIS A 382 -1.09 7.49 -34.49
CA HIS A 382 -1.14 8.80 -35.15
C HIS A 382 -2.06 8.70 -36.39
N PRO A 383 -3.00 9.64 -36.61
CA PRO A 383 -3.72 9.70 -37.88
C PRO A 383 -2.71 10.02 -39.00
N SER A 384 -2.59 9.09 -39.95
CA SER A 384 -1.70 9.19 -41.11
C SER A 384 -2.03 10.42 -41.96
N SER A 385 -1.00 11.11 -42.44
CA SER A 385 -1.14 12.32 -43.25
C SER A 385 -1.96 12.08 -44.52
N LEU A 386 -3.04 12.83 -44.70
CA LEU A 386 -3.73 12.98 -45.98
C LEU A 386 -3.55 14.42 -46.47
N THR A 387 -2.80 14.54 -47.56
CA THR A 387 -2.28 15.80 -48.10
C THR A 387 -3.38 16.62 -48.77
N LEU A 388 -3.63 17.84 -48.29
CA LEU A 388 -4.31 18.89 -49.06
C LEU A 388 -3.44 20.15 -49.05
N LYS A 389 -3.13 20.64 -50.26
CA LYS A 389 -2.25 21.80 -50.49
C LYS A 389 -3.00 23.12 -50.24
N GLY A 390 -2.30 24.09 -49.64
CA GLY A 390 -2.51 25.51 -49.96
C GLY A 390 -2.66 26.48 -48.77
N GLY A 391 -1.79 27.50 -48.73
CA GLY A 391 -2.07 28.78 -48.05
C GLY A 391 -1.30 29.08 -46.76
N SER A 392 -0.41 30.09 -46.83
CA SER A 392 0.25 30.78 -45.70
C SER A 392 -0.77 31.35 -44.69
N THR A 393 -0.46 31.62 -43.41
CA THR A 393 0.64 32.47 -42.90
C THR A 393 1.20 32.03 -41.53
N ALA A 394 2.36 32.60 -41.14
CA ALA A 394 3.18 32.19 -40.00
C ALA A 394 3.00 33.07 -38.75
N PHE A 395 3.39 32.55 -37.56
CA PHE A 395 4.24 33.21 -36.54
C PHE A 395 4.59 32.20 -35.39
N PRO A 396 5.51 32.48 -34.42
CA PRO A 396 6.69 31.61 -34.25
C PRO A 396 6.75 30.77 -32.97
N LYS A 397 7.73 29.85 -32.93
CA LYS A 397 8.12 29.03 -31.75
C LYS A 397 8.92 29.86 -30.71
N PRO A 398 8.80 29.57 -29.40
CA PRO A 398 9.81 29.93 -28.41
C PRO A 398 10.98 28.92 -28.40
N LEU A 399 12.20 29.42 -28.19
CA LEU A 399 13.40 28.63 -27.90
C LEU A 399 13.68 28.58 -26.40
N SER A 400 14.24 27.46 -25.93
CA SER A 400 14.84 27.28 -24.62
C SER A 400 16.15 28.06 -24.43
N PRO A 401 16.54 28.38 -23.20
CA PRO A 401 17.96 28.56 -22.87
C PRO A 401 18.43 27.71 -21.66
N GLN A 402 19.61 27.11 -21.81
CA GLN A 402 20.53 26.87 -20.68
C GLN A 402 21.28 28.18 -20.38
N GLY A 403 21.79 28.35 -19.16
CA GLY A 403 22.26 29.65 -18.67
C GLY A 403 23.76 29.78 -18.38
N THR A 404 24.14 31.02 -18.08
CA THR A 404 25.31 31.56 -17.34
C THR A 404 24.83 32.96 -16.91
N GLY A 405 24.90 33.40 -15.66
CA GLY A 405 26.11 33.62 -14.88
C GLY A 405 26.72 34.99 -15.23
N ASP A 406 26.33 36.07 -14.53
CA ASP A 406 27.24 36.84 -13.64
C ASP A 406 26.51 37.95 -12.83
N VAL A 407 27.26 38.60 -11.93
CA VAL A 407 26.88 39.46 -10.79
C VAL A 407 26.46 40.90 -11.14
N THR A 408 25.46 41.46 -10.43
CA THR A 408 25.52 42.81 -9.79
C THR A 408 24.33 43.07 -8.83
N ALA A 409 24.53 43.98 -7.87
CA ALA A 409 23.73 44.14 -6.64
C ALA A 409 22.91 45.47 -6.59
N PRO A 410 22.10 45.75 -5.54
CA PRO A 410 20.86 46.57 -5.64
C PRO A 410 20.97 48.04 -5.15
N PRO A 411 19.87 48.83 -5.25
CA PRO A 411 19.12 49.23 -4.03
C PRO A 411 17.58 49.24 -4.20
N ARG A 412 16.77 48.72 -3.26
CA ARG A 412 16.14 49.37 -2.08
C ARG A 412 15.09 50.50 -2.32
N ARG A 413 13.86 50.21 -1.86
CA ARG A 413 12.85 51.06 -1.17
C ARG A 413 12.45 52.45 -1.71
N SER A 414 11.14 52.62 -1.97
CA SER A 414 10.32 53.69 -1.35
C SER A 414 8.79 53.53 -1.56
N GLU A 415 8.07 53.18 -0.49
CA GLU A 415 6.78 53.82 -0.14
C GLU A 415 7.06 55.29 0.31
N PRO A 416 6.09 56.25 0.41
CA PRO A 416 4.78 56.04 1.08
C PRO A 416 3.56 56.99 0.75
N LEU A 417 2.37 56.63 1.29
CA LEU A 417 1.18 57.49 1.63
C LEU A 417 0.46 58.18 0.43
N ARG A 418 -0.85 58.55 0.37
CA ARG A 418 -2.08 58.62 1.22
C ARG A 418 -3.30 58.80 0.25
N SER A 419 -4.61 58.81 0.58
CA SER A 419 -5.43 58.56 1.80
C SER A 419 -6.96 58.51 1.49
N LYS A 420 -7.71 57.80 2.37
CA LYS A 420 -9.07 58.14 2.90
C LYS A 420 -10.39 57.91 2.10
N ASP A 421 -11.24 57.14 2.80
CA ASP A 421 -12.66 57.34 3.13
C ASP A 421 -13.78 57.23 2.07
N GLY A 422 -14.78 56.36 2.34
CA GLY A 422 -16.14 56.47 1.76
C GLY A 422 -16.87 55.16 1.40
N GLY A 423 -17.69 54.62 2.31
CA GLY A 423 -18.91 53.86 1.96
C GLY A 423 -20.12 54.53 2.62
N PRO A 424 -21.32 53.91 2.73
CA PRO A 424 -21.88 52.73 2.06
C PRO A 424 -23.29 53.03 1.45
N SER A 425 -24.03 52.03 0.91
CA SER A 425 -25.50 51.86 1.14
C SER A 425 -26.14 50.65 0.46
N LYS A 426 -27.35 50.31 0.94
CA LYS A 426 -28.23 49.15 0.59
C LYS A 426 -28.95 49.40 -0.76
N VAL A 427 -29.68 48.47 -1.40
CA VAL A 427 -31.07 48.04 -1.09
C VAL A 427 -31.51 46.90 -2.06
N SER A 428 -32.44 46.04 -1.65
CA SER A 428 -33.33 45.21 -2.51
C SER A 428 -34.79 45.61 -2.20
N PRO A 429 -35.82 45.49 -3.09
CA PRO A 429 -36.43 44.16 -3.36
C PRO A 429 -37.24 43.95 -4.69
N ASP A 430 -37.66 42.69 -4.90
CA ASP A 430 -38.95 42.14 -5.41
C ASP A 430 -39.61 42.40 -6.80
N CYS A 431 -40.16 41.27 -7.34
CA CYS A 431 -41.37 41.08 -8.18
C CYS A 431 -41.45 41.72 -9.61
N ALA A 432 -42.21 41.23 -10.61
CA ALA A 432 -42.93 39.98 -10.95
C ALA A 432 -43.05 39.94 -12.51
N GLY A 433 -43.13 38.81 -13.24
CA GLY A 433 -44.33 37.99 -13.52
C GLY A 433 -44.84 38.17 -14.99
N TRP A 434 -45.62 37.20 -15.52
CA TRP A 434 -46.44 37.27 -16.78
C TRP A 434 -45.68 37.26 -18.15
N ASP A 435 -46.16 36.66 -19.27
CA ASP A 435 -47.24 35.68 -19.49
C ASP A 435 -47.07 34.85 -20.81
N ARG A 436 -47.94 33.82 -20.95
CA ARG A 436 -48.43 32.97 -22.07
C ARG A 436 -48.21 33.28 -23.58
N LEU A 437 -48.64 32.27 -24.39
CA LEU A 437 -49.14 32.24 -25.80
C LEU A 437 -48.14 31.68 -26.85
N THR A 438 -48.49 30.80 -27.81
CA THR A 438 -49.64 29.85 -28.00
C THR A 438 -49.27 28.78 -29.04
N ASP A 439 -50.04 27.69 -29.13
CA ASP A 439 -49.93 26.65 -30.17
C ASP A 439 -50.21 27.15 -31.60
N THR A 440 -49.53 26.55 -32.59
CA THR A 440 -50.15 26.22 -33.89
C THR A 440 -49.58 24.91 -34.45
N CYS A 441 -50.44 23.96 -34.80
CA CYS A 441 -50.09 22.70 -35.48
C CYS A 441 -49.96 22.88 -37.00
N LEU A 442 -49.21 22.01 -37.69
CA LEU A 442 -49.58 21.45 -39.01
C LEU A 442 -48.77 20.18 -39.36
N ARG A 443 -49.22 19.43 -40.38
CA ARG A 443 -48.95 17.99 -40.61
C ARG A 443 -47.86 17.67 -41.65
N ALA A 444 -47.51 16.38 -41.69
CA ALA A 444 -46.49 15.74 -42.53
C ALA A 444 -46.80 15.68 -44.05
N GLY A 445 -45.75 15.40 -44.84
CA GLY A 445 -45.77 15.00 -46.25
C GLY A 445 -44.42 14.39 -46.67
N ASP A 446 -44.46 13.36 -47.53
CA ASP A 446 -43.35 12.44 -47.85
C ASP A 446 -42.24 13.00 -48.78
N GLY A 447 -41.14 12.24 -48.93
CA GLY A 447 -40.49 12.08 -50.26
C GLY A 447 -39.01 12.41 -50.42
N LEU A 448 -38.16 11.38 -50.29
CA LEU A 448 -36.86 11.12 -50.97
C LEU A 448 -36.27 12.18 -51.95
N GLY A 449 -34.97 12.55 -51.78
CA GLY A 449 -34.11 12.91 -52.91
C GLY A 449 -32.88 13.81 -52.66
N ALA A 450 -31.70 13.35 -53.15
CA ALA A 450 -30.51 14.12 -53.56
C ALA A 450 -29.67 14.97 -52.56
N THR A 451 -28.45 14.49 -52.33
CA THR A 451 -27.16 15.16 -52.64
C THR A 451 -26.98 16.69 -52.43
N CYS A 452 -26.22 17.03 -51.38
CA CYS A 452 -25.24 18.14 -51.27
C CYS A 452 -25.61 19.58 -51.71
N LEU A 453 -26.01 20.40 -50.73
CA LEU A 453 -25.63 21.82 -50.64
C LEU A 453 -25.29 22.21 -49.19
N ARG A 454 -24.29 23.07 -49.00
CA ARG A 454 -23.97 23.82 -47.76
C ARG A 454 -23.90 25.32 -48.13
N PRO A 455 -23.92 26.25 -47.16
CA PRO A 455 -24.84 26.37 -46.03
C PRO A 455 -25.47 27.79 -46.01
N ALA A 456 -26.44 28.04 -45.11
CA ALA A 456 -26.82 29.39 -44.71
C ALA A 456 -27.13 29.41 -43.20
N ASP A 457 -26.78 30.50 -42.53
CA ASP A 457 -26.69 30.56 -41.07
C ASP A 457 -28.05 30.61 -40.35
N GLY A 458 -28.08 30.00 -39.16
CA GLY A 458 -29.21 30.04 -38.24
C GLY A 458 -28.84 29.41 -36.90
N ALA A 459 -28.59 30.25 -35.88
CA ALA A 459 -28.17 29.79 -34.56
C ALA A 459 -29.37 29.31 -33.73
N ALA A 460 -29.41 28.01 -33.41
CA ALA A 460 -30.32 27.44 -32.40
C ALA A 460 -29.70 26.20 -31.72
N ASP A 461 -29.89 26.11 -30.40
CA ASP A 461 -29.66 25.01 -29.46
C ASP A 461 -28.77 23.81 -29.85
N ARG A 462 -27.54 23.82 -29.30
CA ARG A 462 -26.75 22.60 -29.08
C ARG A 462 -27.26 21.83 -27.85
N LEU A 463 -28.39 21.14 -28.00
CA LEU A 463 -28.76 20.06 -27.08
C LEU A 463 -27.80 18.87 -27.27
N GLY A 464 -27.22 18.39 -26.17
CA GLY A 464 -26.07 17.48 -26.20
C GLY A 464 -26.37 16.10 -26.78
N THR A 465 -26.04 15.90 -28.05
CA THR A 465 -25.83 14.59 -28.67
C THR A 465 -24.42 14.08 -28.38
N THR A 466 -24.29 12.77 -28.13
CA THR A 466 -23.02 12.08 -27.93
C THR A 466 -22.28 11.92 -29.27
N CYS A 467 -21.77 13.04 -29.81
CA CYS A 467 -21.14 13.10 -31.12
C CYS A 467 -19.74 12.45 -31.15
N LEU A 468 -19.72 11.11 -31.20
CA LEU A 468 -18.67 10.40 -31.93
C LEU A 468 -18.74 10.85 -33.40
N ARG A 469 -17.59 11.06 -34.05
CA ARG A 469 -17.61 11.37 -35.49
C ARG A 469 -18.02 10.10 -36.25
N PRO A 470 -18.66 10.19 -37.43
CA PRO A 470 -19.06 9.00 -38.20
C PRO A 470 -17.91 8.03 -38.54
N THR A 471 -16.66 8.51 -38.49
CA THR A 471 -15.43 7.72 -38.64
C THR A 471 -15.04 6.89 -37.42
N ASP A 472 -15.60 7.17 -36.24
CA ASP A 472 -15.14 6.62 -34.94
C ASP A 472 -15.95 5.38 -34.51
N GLY A 473 -16.82 4.86 -35.38
CA GLY A 473 -17.71 3.72 -35.09
C GLY A 473 -17.02 2.39 -34.80
N LEU A 474 -15.74 2.25 -35.17
CA LEU A 474 -14.95 1.02 -35.03
C LEU A 474 -13.80 1.12 -34.01
N ALA A 475 -13.55 2.30 -33.42
CA ALA A 475 -12.45 2.47 -32.48
C ALA A 475 -12.75 1.82 -31.10
N PRO A 476 -11.77 1.14 -30.48
CA PRO A 476 -11.91 0.57 -29.13
C PRO A 476 -12.04 1.67 -28.09
N ILE A 477 -12.94 1.49 -27.12
CA ILE A 477 -13.13 2.44 -26.01
C ILE A 477 -12.16 2.07 -24.89
N GLN A 478 -11.32 3.02 -24.48
CA GLN A 478 -10.36 2.85 -23.40
C GLN A 478 -10.95 3.28 -22.04
N VAL A 479 -11.67 4.41 -22.04
CA VAL A 479 -12.17 5.05 -20.81
C VAL A 479 -13.67 5.25 -20.87
N LEU A 480 -14.37 4.77 -19.85
CA LEU A 480 -15.82 4.88 -19.76
C LEU A 480 -16.22 5.74 -18.55
N VAL A 481 -16.65 6.98 -18.84
CA VAL A 481 -17.10 7.95 -17.85
C VAL A 481 -18.58 7.70 -17.58
N ASN A 482 -18.97 7.56 -16.31
CA ASN A 482 -20.34 7.21 -15.95
C ASN A 482 -20.92 8.05 -14.81
N VAL A 483 -22.25 8.15 -14.81
CA VAL A 483 -23.06 8.78 -13.75
C VAL A 483 -24.15 7.81 -13.37
N ASP A 484 -24.10 7.27 -12.16
CA ASP A 484 -25.19 6.45 -11.59
C ASP A 484 -25.60 5.20 -12.41
N ILE A 485 -24.83 4.80 -13.44
CA ILE A 485 -25.02 3.53 -14.17
C ILE A 485 -24.21 2.42 -13.51
N PHE A 486 -22.93 2.62 -13.20
CA PHE A 486 -22.03 1.53 -12.76
C PHE A 486 -21.76 1.48 -11.26
N SER A 487 -22.51 2.26 -10.46
CA SER A 487 -22.64 1.97 -9.03
C SER A 487 -23.11 0.52 -8.83
N GLU A 488 -23.97 0.03 -9.73
CA GLU A 488 -24.57 -1.29 -9.71
C GLU A 488 -24.38 -2.04 -11.05
N GLY A 489 -24.23 -3.36 -10.98
CA GLY A 489 -24.44 -4.27 -12.10
C GLY A 489 -23.45 -4.36 -13.27
N PHE A 490 -22.51 -3.42 -13.45
CA PHE A 490 -21.49 -3.54 -14.51
C PHE A 490 -20.63 -4.79 -14.33
N ASP A 491 -20.41 -5.57 -15.40
CA ASP A 491 -19.52 -6.74 -15.39
C ASP A 491 -18.49 -6.68 -16.52
N CYS A 492 -17.26 -6.33 -16.14
CA CYS A 492 -16.08 -6.14 -16.98
C CYS A 492 -14.86 -6.39 -16.06
N PRO A 493 -14.35 -7.63 -15.93
CA PRO A 493 -13.30 -7.95 -14.95
C PRO A 493 -11.93 -7.34 -15.28
N ASP A 494 -11.68 -7.08 -16.57
CA ASP A 494 -10.47 -6.53 -17.18
C ASP A 494 -10.37 -4.99 -17.08
N VAL A 495 -11.11 -4.38 -16.15
CA VAL A 495 -10.93 -2.97 -15.77
C VAL A 495 -9.64 -2.85 -14.96
N GLU A 496 -8.68 -2.07 -15.44
CA GLU A 496 -7.35 -1.92 -14.86
C GLU A 496 -7.17 -0.63 -14.06
N PHE A 497 -8.04 0.37 -14.25
CA PHE A 497 -8.10 1.53 -13.36
C PHE A 497 -9.54 1.97 -13.03
N VAL A 498 -9.69 2.58 -11.85
CA VAL A 498 -10.91 3.25 -11.39
C VAL A 498 -10.55 4.66 -10.94
N GLN A 499 -11.18 5.67 -11.55
CA GLN A 499 -10.96 7.07 -11.22
C GLN A 499 -12.18 7.68 -10.52
N LEU A 500 -11.96 8.26 -9.34
CA LEU A 500 -13.00 8.80 -8.45
C LEU A 500 -13.05 10.32 -8.60
N ALA A 501 -13.91 10.81 -9.49
CA ALA A 501 -14.09 12.25 -9.77
C ALA A 501 -15.31 12.86 -9.04
N ARG A 502 -15.90 12.12 -8.09
CA ARG A 502 -17.10 12.50 -7.33
C ARG A 502 -16.87 12.34 -5.82
N PRO A 503 -16.92 13.42 -5.02
CA PRO A 503 -16.96 13.33 -3.56
C PRO A 503 -18.24 12.60 -3.10
N THR A 504 -18.14 11.79 -2.04
CA THR A 504 -19.31 11.14 -1.43
C THR A 504 -19.09 10.88 0.07
N LEU A 505 -20.18 10.92 0.84
CA LEU A 505 -20.24 10.48 2.23
C LEU A 505 -20.74 9.03 2.39
N SER A 506 -21.03 8.34 1.27
CA SER A 506 -21.48 6.95 1.29
C SER A 506 -20.34 5.96 1.12
N LEU A 507 -19.99 5.26 2.21
CA LEU A 507 -19.09 4.10 2.19
C LEU A 507 -19.55 3.02 1.20
N ALA A 508 -20.86 2.84 1.05
CA ALA A 508 -21.44 1.91 0.10
C ALA A 508 -21.10 2.29 -1.35
N LYS A 509 -21.33 3.56 -1.74
CA LYS A 509 -20.95 4.06 -3.08
C LYS A 509 -19.44 3.92 -3.29
N TYR A 510 -18.61 4.28 -2.30
CA TYR A 510 -17.15 4.14 -2.39
C TYR A 510 -16.72 2.69 -2.66
N LEU A 511 -17.14 1.73 -1.82
CA LEU A 511 -16.77 0.32 -1.96
C LEU A 511 -17.40 -0.35 -3.19
N GLN A 512 -18.56 0.12 -3.68
CA GLN A 512 -19.10 -0.28 -4.97
C GLN A 512 -18.22 0.19 -6.15
N MET A 513 -17.79 1.46 -6.14
CA MET A 513 -16.97 2.04 -7.21
C MET A 513 -15.62 1.35 -7.35
N VAL A 514 -14.83 1.28 -6.26
CA VAL A 514 -13.51 0.61 -6.27
C VAL A 514 -13.63 -0.89 -6.53
N GLY A 515 -14.66 -1.54 -5.98
CA GLY A 515 -14.90 -2.97 -6.15
C GLY A 515 -15.22 -3.42 -7.59
N ARG A 516 -15.54 -2.50 -8.51
CA ARG A 516 -15.56 -2.83 -9.96
C ARG A 516 -14.16 -3.08 -10.50
N GLY A 517 -13.17 -2.33 -10.03
CA GLY A 517 -11.75 -2.49 -10.35
C GLY A 517 -11.09 -3.69 -9.66
N LEU A 518 -11.62 -4.18 -8.53
CA LEU A 518 -11.01 -5.30 -7.80
C LEU A 518 -11.34 -6.70 -8.35
N ARG A 519 -12.06 -6.83 -9.48
CA ARG A 519 -12.29 -8.14 -10.11
C ARG A 519 -11.00 -8.70 -10.71
N VAL A 520 -10.83 -10.02 -10.63
CA VAL A 520 -9.70 -10.75 -11.23
C VAL A 520 -9.96 -10.97 -12.73
N ALA A 521 -8.92 -10.76 -13.54
CA ALA A 521 -8.93 -11.04 -14.98
C ALA A 521 -7.59 -11.64 -15.42
N LYS A 522 -7.59 -12.45 -16.50
CA LYS A 522 -6.36 -13.01 -17.06
C LYS A 522 -5.48 -11.88 -17.62
N GLY A 523 -4.21 -11.84 -17.22
CA GLY A 523 -3.22 -10.85 -17.68
C GLY A 523 -3.17 -9.56 -16.85
N LYS A 524 -4.13 -9.31 -15.96
CA LYS A 524 -4.17 -8.12 -15.10
C LYS A 524 -3.24 -8.28 -13.89
N LYS A 525 -2.17 -7.48 -13.81
CA LYS A 525 -1.25 -7.45 -12.64
C LYS A 525 -1.96 -6.94 -11.39
N ASN A 526 -2.58 -5.77 -11.49
CA ASN A 526 -3.24 -5.04 -10.41
C ASN A 526 -4.31 -4.07 -10.96
N CYS A 527 -5.09 -3.44 -10.08
CA CYS A 527 -5.94 -2.30 -10.42
C CYS A 527 -5.33 -0.99 -9.88
N VAL A 528 -5.39 0.12 -10.63
CA VAL A 528 -5.00 1.43 -10.12
C VAL A 528 -6.24 2.20 -9.69
N ILE A 529 -6.30 2.62 -8.42
CA ILE A 529 -7.39 3.44 -7.89
C ILE A 529 -6.90 4.88 -7.78
N ILE A 530 -7.47 5.75 -8.61
CA ILE A 530 -7.11 7.17 -8.72
C ILE A 530 -8.16 8.00 -7.97
N ASP A 531 -7.88 8.32 -6.71
CA ASP A 531 -8.75 9.08 -5.81
C ASP A 531 -8.51 10.59 -5.92
N ASN A 532 -9.10 11.19 -6.96
CA ASN A 532 -9.04 12.64 -7.18
C ASN A 532 -9.88 13.46 -6.19
N VAL A 533 -10.60 12.81 -5.27
CA VAL A 533 -11.53 13.46 -4.35
C VAL A 533 -11.32 13.14 -2.87
N GLY A 534 -10.17 12.54 -2.53
CA GLY A 534 -9.70 12.35 -1.16
C GLY A 534 -10.60 11.43 -0.31
N LEU A 535 -11.35 10.52 -0.93
CA LEU A 535 -12.21 9.55 -0.26
C LEU A 535 -11.44 8.62 0.68
N TYR A 536 -10.17 8.34 0.40
CA TYR A 536 -9.28 7.65 1.33
C TYR A 536 -9.21 8.37 2.70
N ARG A 537 -9.21 9.71 2.74
CA ARG A 537 -9.21 10.47 4.01
C ARG A 537 -10.54 10.37 4.78
N VAL A 538 -11.60 9.90 4.12
CA VAL A 538 -12.95 9.74 4.67
C VAL A 538 -13.24 8.31 5.10
N PHE A 539 -12.83 7.32 4.29
CA PHE A 539 -13.18 5.91 4.45
C PHE A 539 -11.97 4.97 4.63
N GLY A 540 -10.74 5.45 4.48
CA GLY A 540 -9.56 4.60 4.43
C GLY A 540 -9.48 3.76 3.17
N LEU A 541 -8.70 2.68 3.24
CA LEU A 541 -8.41 1.81 2.09
C LEU A 541 -9.55 0.82 1.80
N PRO A 542 -9.72 0.35 0.54
CA PRO A 542 -10.66 -0.71 0.20
C PRO A 542 -10.41 -2.02 0.96
N SER A 543 -9.15 -2.30 1.32
CA SER A 543 -8.73 -3.44 2.14
C SER A 543 -9.00 -3.28 3.65
N GLN A 544 -9.48 -2.11 4.11
CA GLN A 544 -9.71 -1.91 5.54
C GLN A 544 -10.71 -2.93 6.10
N VAL A 545 -10.36 -3.57 7.22
CA VAL A 545 -11.23 -4.51 7.91
C VAL A 545 -12.26 -3.75 8.74
N TRP A 546 -13.54 -3.97 8.46
CA TRP A 546 -14.66 -3.30 9.11
C TRP A 546 -15.36 -4.22 10.12
N ASN A 547 -15.72 -3.69 11.29
CA ASN A 547 -16.60 -4.39 12.21
C ASN A 547 -18.07 -4.25 11.76
N TRP A 548 -18.47 -5.09 10.81
CA TRP A 548 -19.81 -5.05 10.23
C TRP A 548 -20.93 -5.34 11.23
N ASN A 549 -20.70 -6.18 12.25
CA ASN A 549 -21.66 -6.41 13.33
C ASN A 549 -21.96 -5.10 14.09
N ALA A 550 -20.92 -4.36 14.49
CA ALA A 550 -21.11 -3.09 15.20
C ALA A 550 -21.81 -2.01 14.33
N MET A 551 -21.61 -2.03 13.01
CA MET A 551 -22.38 -1.16 12.08
C MET A 551 -23.83 -1.61 11.92
N PHE A 552 -24.08 -2.91 11.79
CA PHE A 552 -25.39 -3.52 11.69
C PHE A 552 -26.25 -3.27 12.93
N GLU A 553 -25.63 -3.28 14.11
CA GLU A 553 -26.27 -2.91 15.39
C GLU A 553 -26.39 -1.40 15.59
N GLY A 554 -25.79 -0.56 14.74
CA GLY A 554 -25.77 0.90 14.90
C GLY A 554 -24.87 1.41 16.03
N LYS A 555 -23.99 0.56 16.57
CA LYS A 555 -23.02 0.90 17.62
C LYS A 555 -21.79 1.63 17.08
N LEU A 556 -21.50 1.53 15.78
CA LEU A 556 -20.38 2.19 15.11
C LEU A 556 -20.87 3.18 14.04
N LYS A 557 -20.33 4.40 14.04
CA LYS A 557 -20.54 5.41 12.99
C LYS A 557 -19.38 5.43 12.00
N VAL A 558 -19.68 5.65 10.73
CA VAL A 558 -18.67 5.79 9.66
C VAL A 558 -18.08 7.21 9.71
N GLY A 559 -16.76 7.31 9.90
CA GLY A 559 -16.04 8.58 10.11
C GLY A 559 -16.23 9.17 11.52
N LYS A 560 -15.23 9.75 12.19
CA LYS A 560 -13.84 10.06 11.82
C LYS A 560 -12.89 9.38 12.82
N ARG A 561 -11.97 8.54 12.36
CA ARG A 561 -10.72 8.22 13.08
C ARG A 561 -9.58 8.61 12.15
N LYS A 562 -8.68 9.49 12.61
CA LYS A 562 -7.40 9.67 11.92
C LYS A 562 -6.57 8.44 12.22
N GLU A 563 -6.22 7.69 11.18
CA GLU A 563 -5.15 6.70 11.25
C GLU A 563 -3.83 7.44 11.53
N THR A 564 -2.97 6.90 12.37
CA THR A 564 -1.78 7.62 12.86
C THR A 564 -0.59 7.36 11.94
N PRO A 565 0.19 8.37 11.51
CA PRO A 565 1.35 8.16 10.64
C PRO A 565 2.36 7.13 11.18
N LYS A 566 2.48 7.05 12.51
CA LYS A 566 3.33 6.07 13.21
C LYS A 566 3.03 4.61 12.87
N ASP A 567 1.76 4.29 12.55
CA ASP A 567 1.34 2.92 12.27
C ASP A 567 1.79 2.44 10.87
N ARG A 568 2.31 3.37 10.03
CA ARG A 568 2.83 3.11 8.68
C ARG A 568 4.34 3.31 8.57
N GLU A 569 4.91 4.19 9.38
CA GLU A 569 6.30 4.66 9.25
C GLU A 569 7.36 3.56 9.47
N PHE A 570 7.01 2.43 10.10
CA PHE A 570 7.91 1.30 10.32
C PHE A 570 8.32 0.58 9.02
N PHE A 571 7.38 0.34 8.10
CA PHE A 571 7.63 -0.38 6.84
C PHE A 571 8.09 0.55 5.69
N LEU A 572 7.84 1.85 5.81
CA LEU A 572 8.12 2.87 4.77
C LEU A 572 9.60 3.29 4.64
N LYS A 573 10.55 2.48 5.16
CA LYS A 573 12.00 2.74 5.07
C LYS A 573 12.76 1.56 4.47
N ASN A 574 12.49 1.26 3.20
CA ASN A 574 13.45 0.58 2.34
C ASN A 574 13.77 1.46 1.12
N GLU A 575 15.06 1.61 0.82
CA GLU A 575 15.51 2.27 -0.40
C GLU A 575 15.48 1.27 -1.56
N LYS A 576 15.05 1.73 -2.75
CA LYS A 576 14.99 1.00 -4.03
C LYS A 576 13.93 -0.10 -4.13
N GLN A 577 12.71 0.31 -4.48
CA GLN A 577 11.73 -0.51 -5.19
C GLN A 577 11.49 0.06 -6.61
N ASP A 578 11.04 -0.80 -7.53
CA ASP A 578 10.54 -0.42 -8.88
C ASP A 578 9.13 0.20 -8.78
N ASP A 579 8.95 1.14 -7.85
CA ASP A 579 7.71 1.86 -7.64
C ASP A 579 7.37 2.77 -8.83
N ILE A 580 6.08 3.11 -8.95
CA ILE A 580 5.65 4.21 -9.78
C ILE A 580 6.28 5.49 -9.23
N GLN A 581 7.34 5.98 -9.87
CA GLN A 581 8.04 7.20 -9.48
C GLN A 581 7.11 8.41 -9.64
N ILE A 582 6.42 8.76 -8.55
CA ILE A 582 5.59 9.96 -8.50
C ILE A 582 6.50 11.18 -8.60
N HIS A 583 6.21 12.07 -9.55
CA HIS A 583 6.99 13.30 -9.70
C HIS A 583 6.84 14.16 -8.43
N PRO A 584 7.90 14.79 -7.89
CA PRO A 584 7.82 15.58 -6.65
C PRO A 584 6.69 16.62 -6.66
N ASP A 585 6.48 17.25 -7.82
CA ASP A 585 5.46 18.27 -8.09
C ASP A 585 4.04 17.73 -8.35
N SER A 586 3.80 16.40 -8.34
CA SER A 586 2.45 15.85 -8.54
C SER A 586 1.51 16.30 -7.42
N GLU A 587 0.25 16.61 -7.76
CA GLU A 587 -0.82 16.85 -6.75
C GLU A 587 -1.28 15.55 -6.06
N MET A 588 -0.85 14.39 -6.56
CA MET A 588 -1.18 13.07 -6.03
C MET A 588 -0.08 12.55 -5.09
N MET A 589 -0.45 11.58 -4.25
CA MET A 589 0.46 10.80 -3.41
C MET A 589 0.09 9.31 -3.49
N MET A 590 1.09 8.44 -3.42
CA MET A 590 0.87 7.02 -3.18
C MET A 590 0.35 6.85 -1.75
N VAL A 591 -0.71 6.06 -1.60
CA VAL A 591 -1.34 5.75 -0.31
C VAL A 591 -1.09 4.30 0.09
N MET A 592 -0.98 3.42 -0.91
CA MET A 592 -0.74 1.99 -0.81
C MET A 592 -0.35 1.46 -2.20
N SER A 593 0.85 0.93 -2.39
CA SER A 593 1.21 0.18 -3.60
C SER A 593 0.65 -1.25 -3.54
N HIS A 594 0.53 -1.92 -4.68
CA HIS A 594 0.11 -3.33 -4.71
C HIS A 594 1.12 -4.27 -4.03
N GLU A 595 2.39 -3.87 -3.87
CA GLU A 595 3.42 -4.64 -3.16
C GLU A 595 3.29 -4.45 -1.64
N GLU A 596 3.16 -3.20 -1.18
CA GLU A 596 2.81 -2.88 0.22
C GLU A 596 1.49 -3.55 0.63
N LEU A 597 0.51 -3.62 -0.28
CA LEU A 597 -0.76 -4.29 -0.05
C LEU A 597 -0.57 -5.80 0.14
N LEU A 598 0.28 -6.44 -0.65
CA LEU A 598 0.56 -7.87 -0.50
C LEU A 598 1.31 -8.18 0.80
N GLN A 599 2.26 -7.33 1.19
CA GLN A 599 2.95 -7.42 2.48
C GLN A 599 1.95 -7.25 3.64
N THR A 600 1.17 -6.16 3.66
CA THR A 600 0.20 -5.89 4.73
C THR A 600 -0.89 -6.96 4.85
N ILE A 601 -1.29 -7.62 3.75
CA ILE A 601 -2.26 -8.73 3.78
C ILE A 601 -1.71 -10.00 4.46
N GLN A 602 -0.39 -10.16 4.58
CA GLN A 602 0.19 -11.26 5.39
C GLN A 602 -0.03 -11.04 6.90
N TYR A 603 -0.39 -9.82 7.32
CA TYR A 603 -0.46 -9.41 8.72
C TYR A 603 -1.90 -9.01 9.09
N ARG A 604 -2.41 -9.49 10.24
CA ARG A 604 -3.78 -9.24 10.71
C ARG A 604 -3.91 -7.98 11.57
N GLU A 605 -2.91 -7.72 12.40
CA GLU A 605 -2.88 -6.63 13.38
C GLU A 605 -1.42 -6.31 13.71
N PHE A 606 -1.06 -5.02 13.79
CA PHE A 606 0.25 -4.55 14.25
C PHE A 606 0.15 -4.27 15.75
N VAL A 607 1.14 -4.72 16.53
CA VAL A 607 1.07 -4.72 18.00
C VAL A 607 2.02 -3.69 18.62
N ASP A 608 3.29 -3.70 18.22
CA ASP A 608 4.35 -2.84 18.76
C ASP A 608 5.55 -2.79 17.79
N SER A 609 6.42 -1.78 17.89
CA SER A 609 7.68 -1.73 17.12
C SER A 609 8.75 -0.91 17.81
N ARG A 610 10.01 -1.38 17.71
CA ARG A 610 11.17 -0.72 18.29
C ARG A 610 12.45 -1.11 17.54
N GLY A 611 13.28 -0.12 17.22
CA GLY A 611 14.53 -0.36 16.50
C GLY A 611 14.29 -0.94 15.11
N GLU A 612 14.83 -2.13 14.87
CA GLU A 612 14.72 -2.86 13.59
C GLU A 612 13.56 -3.88 13.56
N PHE A 613 12.78 -4.01 14.64
CA PHE A 613 11.80 -5.09 14.82
C PHE A 613 10.39 -4.59 15.12
N ALA A 614 9.39 -5.36 14.72
CA ALA A 614 7.98 -5.16 15.02
C ALA A 614 7.30 -6.46 15.46
N ILE A 615 6.39 -6.36 16.43
CA ILE A 615 5.48 -7.44 16.80
C ILE A 615 4.21 -7.30 15.97
N ILE A 616 3.87 -8.38 15.28
CA ILE A 616 2.67 -8.49 14.47
C ILE A 616 1.82 -9.69 14.91
N LYS A 617 0.56 -9.67 14.51
CA LYS A 617 -0.38 -10.77 14.67
C LYS A 617 -0.77 -11.29 13.30
N LEU A 618 -0.81 -12.61 13.14
CA LEU A 618 -1.13 -13.28 11.89
C LEU A 618 -2.64 -13.50 11.72
N PRO A 619 -3.13 -13.83 10.50
CA PRO A 619 -4.54 -14.12 10.23
C PRO A 619 -5.17 -15.18 11.14
N ASP A 620 -4.42 -16.19 11.59
CA ASP A 620 -4.89 -17.21 12.53
C ASP A 620 -5.06 -16.70 13.99
N GLY A 621 -4.50 -15.52 14.29
CA GLY A 621 -4.55 -14.89 15.61
C GLY A 621 -3.27 -15.04 16.43
N LYS A 622 -2.29 -15.85 15.98
CA LYS A 622 -0.97 -15.97 16.60
C LYS A 622 -0.17 -14.68 16.49
N MET A 623 0.82 -14.51 17.35
CA MET A 623 1.74 -13.37 17.31
C MET A 623 3.14 -13.84 16.90
N THR A 624 3.89 -12.94 16.28
CA THR A 624 5.26 -13.17 15.80
C THR A 624 6.04 -11.86 15.75
N VAL A 625 7.36 -11.94 15.60
CA VAL A 625 8.25 -10.78 15.40
C VAL A 625 8.79 -10.80 13.97
N VAL A 626 8.73 -9.64 13.32
CA VAL A 626 9.34 -9.40 12.00
C VAL A 626 10.41 -8.32 12.08
N ASN A 627 11.39 -8.37 11.17
CA ASN A 627 12.34 -7.27 10.93
C ASN A 627 11.71 -6.19 10.02
N ARG A 628 12.47 -5.14 9.67
CA ARG A 628 12.02 -4.08 8.74
C ARG A 628 11.69 -4.56 7.33
N GLN A 629 12.25 -5.69 6.91
CA GLN A 629 11.99 -6.31 5.62
C GLN A 629 10.69 -7.15 5.63
N GLY A 630 10.05 -7.30 6.80
CA GLY A 630 8.88 -8.15 6.98
C GLY A 630 9.21 -9.63 7.12
N GLU A 631 10.51 -9.98 7.17
CA GLU A 631 10.97 -11.35 7.37
C GLU A 631 10.74 -11.76 8.82
N GLN A 632 10.35 -13.02 9.00
CA GLN A 632 10.00 -13.57 10.30
C GLN A 632 11.25 -13.95 11.11
N VAL A 633 11.39 -13.35 12.30
CA VAL A 633 12.55 -13.51 13.20
C VAL A 633 12.25 -14.47 14.35
N LEU A 634 10.97 -14.68 14.68
CA LEU A 634 10.51 -15.61 15.70
C LEU A 634 9.40 -16.50 15.12
N GLU A 635 9.35 -17.80 15.47
CA GLU A 635 8.24 -18.67 15.05
C GLU A 635 6.87 -18.16 15.56
N PRO A 636 5.76 -18.32 14.81
CA PRO A 636 4.48 -17.75 15.19
C PRO A 636 3.79 -18.61 16.24
N GLY A 637 3.49 -18.00 17.38
CA GLY A 637 3.04 -18.70 18.58
C GLY A 637 1.79 -18.10 19.23
N ASP A 638 1.21 -18.89 20.14
CA ASP A 638 0.12 -18.44 20.99
C ASP A 638 0.72 -17.69 22.19
N TYR A 639 0.85 -16.37 22.04
CA TYR A 639 1.38 -15.47 23.06
C TYR A 639 0.27 -14.63 23.70
N TYR A 640 0.27 -14.55 25.03
CA TYR A 640 -0.66 -13.69 25.78
C TYR A 640 -0.23 -12.24 25.84
N ASP A 641 1.09 -12.01 25.80
CA ASP A 641 1.71 -10.69 25.91
C ASP A 641 3.08 -10.75 25.22
N MET A 642 3.43 -9.71 24.47
CA MET A 642 4.73 -9.52 23.84
C MET A 642 5.05 -8.01 23.84
N LYS A 643 6.31 -7.65 24.13
CA LYS A 643 6.76 -6.25 24.18
C LYS A 643 8.21 -6.12 23.75
N LEU A 644 8.53 -5.07 22.99
CA LEU A 644 9.91 -4.76 22.61
C LEU A 644 10.55 -3.82 23.64
N LEU A 645 11.57 -4.33 24.33
CA LEU A 645 12.36 -3.60 25.32
C LEU A 645 13.55 -2.88 24.66
N ASP A 646 14.22 -2.02 25.42
CA ASP A 646 15.40 -1.30 24.91
C ASP A 646 16.52 -2.24 24.48
N GLY A 647 17.23 -1.84 23.42
CA GLY A 647 18.34 -2.60 22.87
C GLY A 647 17.94 -3.91 22.18
N ASN A 648 16.74 -4.01 21.60
CA ASN A 648 16.24 -5.17 20.83
C ASN A 648 16.02 -6.45 21.65
N ILE A 649 15.71 -6.32 22.94
CA ILE A 649 15.29 -7.45 23.78
C ILE A 649 13.78 -7.63 23.65
N LEU A 650 13.33 -8.84 23.32
CA LEU A 650 11.92 -9.23 23.34
C LEU A 650 11.54 -9.78 24.71
N PHE A 651 10.51 -9.20 25.32
CA PHE A 651 9.72 -9.84 26.37
C PHE A 651 8.54 -10.58 25.72
N TYR A 652 8.28 -11.82 26.13
CA TYR A 652 7.04 -12.51 25.76
C TYR A 652 6.52 -13.45 26.86
N ARG A 653 5.24 -13.79 26.76
CA ARG A 653 4.57 -14.81 27.59
C ARG A 653 3.79 -15.76 26.70
N HIS A 654 4.32 -16.96 26.50
CA HIS A 654 3.67 -18.01 25.70
C HIS A 654 2.56 -18.70 26.52
N CYS A 655 1.49 -19.20 25.90
CA CYS A 655 0.37 -19.84 26.60
C CYS A 655 0.72 -21.09 27.43
N ARG A 656 1.95 -21.62 27.32
CA ARG A 656 2.47 -22.79 28.05
C ARG A 656 3.78 -22.55 28.82
N LYS A 657 4.31 -21.32 28.83
CA LYS A 657 5.50 -20.95 29.61
C LYS A 657 5.16 -19.76 30.50
N GLU A 658 6.03 -19.45 31.45
CA GLU A 658 5.95 -18.22 32.25
C GLU A 658 6.45 -17.01 31.41
N VAL A 659 7.05 -16.02 32.07
CA VAL A 659 7.75 -14.92 31.39
C VAL A 659 9.02 -15.45 30.71
N CYS A 660 9.29 -14.98 29.50
CA CYS A 660 10.53 -15.29 28.79
C CYS A 660 11.16 -14.03 28.20
N TYR A 661 12.49 -14.05 28.05
CA TYR A 661 13.28 -13.01 27.42
C TYR A 661 14.14 -13.59 26.29
N TYR A 662 14.24 -12.86 25.19
CA TYR A 662 14.94 -13.28 23.97
C TYR A 662 15.67 -12.10 23.34
N ASP A 663 16.92 -12.32 22.93
CA ASP A 663 17.70 -11.32 22.21
C ASP A 663 17.45 -11.43 20.70
N LEU A 664 16.80 -10.42 20.11
CA LEU A 664 16.47 -10.42 18.69
C LEU A 664 17.68 -10.19 17.77
N LEU A 665 18.84 -9.76 18.30
CA LEU A 665 20.06 -9.62 17.48
C LEU A 665 20.80 -10.95 17.31
N SER A 666 20.88 -11.76 18.36
CA SER A 666 21.57 -13.05 18.36
C SER A 666 20.66 -14.25 18.12
N GLY A 667 19.34 -14.08 18.22
CA GLY A 667 18.40 -15.19 18.18
C GLY A 667 18.49 -16.11 19.41
N ALA A 668 19.08 -15.63 20.51
CA ALA A 668 19.32 -16.39 21.73
C ALA A 668 18.20 -16.18 22.77
N ILE A 669 17.86 -17.26 23.49
CA ILE A 669 17.04 -17.19 24.70
C ILE A 669 17.92 -16.62 25.83
N ILE A 670 17.44 -15.57 26.50
CA ILE A 670 18.09 -14.98 27.67
C ILE A 670 17.61 -15.70 28.94
N ASP A 671 16.30 -15.91 29.07
CA ASP A 671 15.68 -16.73 30.12
C ASP A 671 14.34 -17.28 29.62
N ASP A 672 14.09 -18.57 29.85
CA ASP A 672 12.80 -19.24 29.64
C ASP A 672 12.31 -20.06 30.85
N GLY A 673 12.93 -19.83 32.02
CA GLY A 673 12.69 -20.53 33.27
C GLY A 673 11.47 -20.04 34.08
N PRO A 674 11.09 -20.80 35.12
CA PRO A 674 9.88 -20.55 35.92
C PRO A 674 10.07 -19.51 37.05
N ASN A 675 11.22 -18.84 37.14
CA ASN A 675 11.59 -17.95 38.25
C ASN A 675 12.33 -16.72 37.72
N VAL A 676 11.63 -15.88 36.96
CA VAL A 676 12.18 -14.61 36.43
C VAL A 676 12.23 -13.56 37.54
N TYR A 677 13.45 -13.14 37.92
CA TYR A 677 13.67 -12.22 39.05
C TYR A 677 14.07 -10.78 38.68
N ASP A 678 14.60 -10.52 37.48
CA ASP A 678 15.00 -9.18 37.00
C ASP A 678 14.55 -8.99 35.54
N VAL A 679 14.71 -7.77 35.01
CA VAL A 679 14.55 -7.45 33.59
C VAL A 679 15.93 -7.32 32.96
N PRO A 680 16.26 -8.07 31.87
CA PRO A 680 17.56 -7.96 31.23
C PRO A 680 17.80 -6.55 30.67
N LYS A 681 19.03 -6.06 30.78
CA LYS A 681 19.43 -4.71 30.37
C LYS A 681 20.65 -4.79 29.46
N VAL A 682 20.61 -4.10 28.33
CA VAL A 682 21.81 -3.90 27.52
C VAL A 682 22.75 -2.94 28.26
N VAL A 683 24.01 -3.35 28.41
CA VAL A 683 25.09 -2.58 29.04
C VAL A 683 26.25 -2.45 28.06
N THR A 684 26.89 -1.28 28.05
CA THR A 684 28.03 -1.01 27.17
C THR A 684 29.34 -1.09 27.95
N LEU A 685 30.25 -1.98 27.53
CA LEU A 685 31.58 -2.17 28.11
C LEU A 685 32.63 -1.92 27.03
N GLU A 686 33.56 -0.98 27.24
CA GLU A 686 34.57 -0.55 26.24
C GLU A 686 33.97 -0.21 24.85
N GLY A 687 32.71 0.24 24.77
CA GLY A 687 32.03 0.55 23.52
C GLY A 687 31.33 -0.63 22.82
N TRP A 688 31.27 -1.80 23.47
CA TRP A 688 30.59 -3.02 23.00
C TRP A 688 29.36 -3.35 23.86
N GLU A 689 28.32 -3.91 23.25
CA GLU A 689 27.07 -4.24 23.94
C GLU A 689 27.05 -5.67 24.50
N PHE A 690 26.61 -5.80 25.74
CA PHE A 690 26.39 -7.06 26.46
C PHE A 690 25.02 -7.03 27.15
N ILE A 691 24.48 -8.20 27.48
CA ILE A 691 23.22 -8.30 28.23
C ILE A 691 23.56 -8.56 29.69
N LYS A 692 23.15 -7.66 30.60
CA LYS A 692 23.16 -7.91 32.04
C LYS A 692 21.82 -8.52 32.46
N TYR A 693 21.87 -9.67 33.12
CA TYR A 693 20.72 -10.32 33.73
C TYR A 693 21.06 -10.78 35.16
N GLY A 694 20.45 -10.15 36.17
CA GLY A 694 20.92 -10.28 37.55
C GLY A 694 22.37 -9.80 37.66
N ASP A 695 23.26 -10.65 38.19
CA ASP A 695 24.71 -10.39 38.26
C ASP A 695 25.51 -10.97 37.07
N VAL A 696 24.86 -11.70 36.17
CA VAL A 696 25.48 -12.33 34.99
C VAL A 696 25.55 -11.33 33.83
N TYR A 697 26.68 -11.32 33.12
CA TYR A 697 26.91 -10.50 31.93
C TYR A 697 27.15 -11.44 30.74
N MET A 698 26.22 -11.45 29.77
CA MET A 698 26.16 -12.37 28.65
C MET A 698 26.60 -11.66 27.36
N SER A 699 27.30 -12.38 26.48
CA SER A 699 27.55 -11.95 25.10
C SER A 699 26.24 -11.90 24.32
N ARG A 700 26.16 -11.00 23.34
CA ARG A 700 25.04 -10.92 22.39
C ARG A 700 25.30 -11.86 21.21
N THR A 701 25.42 -13.14 21.49
CA THR A 701 25.77 -14.18 20.50
C THR A 701 24.88 -15.39 20.68
N TYR A 702 24.59 -16.11 19.59
CA TYR A 702 23.83 -17.35 19.64
C TYR A 702 24.55 -18.42 20.49
N GLU A 703 25.88 -18.51 20.32
CA GLU A 703 26.73 -19.22 21.26
C GLU A 703 26.78 -18.52 22.62
N HIS A 704 26.38 -19.24 23.67
CA HIS A 704 26.27 -18.70 25.02
C HIS A 704 27.64 -18.56 25.70
N PHE A 705 28.12 -17.32 25.81
CA PHE A 705 29.26 -16.96 26.65
C PHE A 705 28.84 -15.94 27.72
N SER A 706 29.28 -16.13 28.96
CA SER A 706 28.85 -15.26 30.07
C SER A 706 29.89 -15.16 31.17
N TRP A 707 29.99 -13.98 31.78
CA TRP A 707 30.75 -13.73 32.99
C TRP A 707 29.82 -13.71 34.22
N PRO A 708 30.20 -14.36 35.34
CA PRO A 708 29.42 -14.32 36.60
C PRO A 708 29.59 -13.00 37.38
N TYR A 709 30.31 -12.03 36.83
CA TYR A 709 30.51 -10.68 37.34
C TYR A 709 30.91 -9.74 36.20
N CYS A 710 30.81 -8.43 36.41
CA CYS A 710 31.28 -7.45 35.42
C CYS A 710 32.80 -7.60 35.19
N PRO A 711 33.29 -7.81 33.96
CA PRO A 711 34.73 -7.79 33.68
C PRO A 711 35.31 -6.38 33.90
N SER A 712 36.60 -6.28 34.23
CA SER A 712 37.25 -4.98 34.38
C SER A 712 37.73 -4.46 33.03
N LYS A 713 37.92 -3.13 32.94
CA LYS A 713 38.54 -2.47 31.77
C LYS A 713 39.98 -2.92 31.47
N TYR A 714 40.62 -3.68 32.36
CA TYR A 714 41.96 -4.24 32.17
C TYR A 714 41.93 -5.66 31.60
N ASP A 715 40.76 -6.33 31.66
CA ASP A 715 40.56 -7.65 31.06
C ASP A 715 40.07 -7.56 29.61
N LEU A 716 39.55 -6.38 29.20
CA LEU A 716 39.00 -6.09 27.88
C LEU A 716 39.94 -5.20 27.06
N PHE A 717 40.23 -5.61 25.82
CA PHE A 717 41.09 -4.91 24.87
C PHE A 717 40.30 -4.66 23.57
N ASN A 718 39.88 -3.42 23.35
CA ASN A 718 39.10 -3.03 22.16
C ASN A 718 40.02 -2.57 21.02
N PHE A 719 39.89 -3.22 19.86
CA PHE A 719 40.62 -2.91 18.63
C PHE A 719 39.72 -2.27 17.55
N GLY A 720 38.51 -1.84 17.91
CA GLY A 720 37.54 -1.20 17.02
C GLY A 720 36.61 -2.22 16.34
N ASP A 721 37.20 -3.13 15.56
CA ASP A 721 36.48 -4.14 14.77
C ASP A 721 36.35 -5.49 15.52
N TYR A 722 37.17 -5.69 16.54
CA TYR A 722 37.09 -6.84 17.45
C TYR A 722 37.46 -6.44 18.88
N LEU A 723 36.92 -7.20 19.84
CA LEU A 723 37.19 -7.06 21.27
C LEU A 723 37.84 -8.36 21.77
N ILE A 724 38.93 -8.24 22.52
CA ILE A 724 39.56 -9.39 23.20
C ILE A 724 39.26 -9.32 24.69
N TYR A 725 38.73 -10.41 25.25
CA TYR A 725 38.69 -10.65 26.69
C TYR A 725 39.80 -11.66 27.07
N ARG A 726 40.68 -11.28 28.01
CA ARG A 726 41.71 -12.18 28.54
C ARG A 726 41.13 -13.02 29.69
N TYR A 727 40.93 -14.31 29.45
CA TYR A 727 40.38 -15.23 30.45
C TYR A 727 41.47 -15.65 31.46
N ASN A 728 41.43 -15.13 32.69
CA ASN A 728 42.51 -15.30 33.67
C ASN A 728 42.61 -16.70 34.31
N TYR A 729 41.67 -17.61 34.05
CA TYR A 729 41.78 -19.01 34.45
C TYR A 729 42.39 -19.85 33.34
N LEU A 730 43.26 -20.80 33.71
CA LEU A 730 43.83 -21.81 32.82
C LEU A 730 42.74 -22.83 32.43
N VAL A 731 41.88 -22.46 31.49
CA VAL A 731 40.95 -23.36 30.81
C VAL A 731 41.59 -23.74 29.48
N ASP A 732 41.68 -25.05 29.23
CA ASP A 732 42.11 -25.59 27.96
C ASP A 732 41.05 -25.25 26.90
N SER A 733 41.36 -24.28 26.03
CA SER A 733 40.45 -23.82 24.99
C SER A 733 40.52 -24.66 23.72
N GLY A 734 41.57 -25.48 23.56
CA GLY A 734 41.93 -26.09 22.28
C GLY A 734 42.42 -25.09 21.21
N CYS A 735 42.50 -23.78 21.52
CA CYS A 735 42.87 -22.77 20.52
C CYS A 735 44.39 -22.65 20.42
N GLN A 736 44.94 -23.19 19.34
CA GLN A 736 46.37 -23.18 19.06
C GLN A 736 46.83 -21.74 18.79
N GLU A 737 47.60 -21.12 19.69
CA GLU A 737 48.14 -19.78 19.46
C GLU A 737 49.33 -19.81 18.49
N TRP A 738 49.42 -18.84 17.57
CA TRP A 738 50.55 -18.69 16.63
C TRP A 738 51.11 -17.27 16.59
N TYR A 739 52.44 -17.16 16.50
CA TYR A 739 53.17 -15.89 16.42
C TYR A 739 54.32 -15.93 15.40
N TYR A 740 54.71 -14.75 14.91
CA TYR A 740 55.94 -14.60 14.12
C TYR A 740 57.16 -14.65 15.04
N TYR A 741 58.17 -15.46 14.71
CA TYR A 741 59.45 -15.45 15.42
C TYR A 741 60.48 -14.54 14.74
N GLU A 742 61.39 -13.99 15.53
CA GLU A 742 62.38 -13.01 15.08
C GLU A 742 63.38 -13.64 14.09
N GLY A 743 63.69 -12.93 13.00
CA GLY A 743 64.52 -13.46 11.90
C GLY A 743 63.83 -14.48 10.98
N GLY A 744 62.58 -14.88 11.25
CA GLY A 744 61.87 -15.94 10.51
C GLY A 744 61.37 -15.58 9.09
N ASN A 745 61.66 -14.38 8.56
CA ASN A 745 61.21 -13.92 7.24
C ASN A 745 59.72 -14.20 6.93
N GLY A 746 58.84 -13.88 7.89
CA GLY A 746 57.40 -14.08 7.76
C GLY A 746 56.87 -15.46 8.16
N LEU A 747 57.73 -16.41 8.54
CA LEU A 747 57.27 -17.69 9.10
C LEU A 747 56.67 -17.50 10.51
N MET A 748 55.70 -18.36 10.83
CA MET A 748 55.00 -18.38 12.11
C MET A 748 55.23 -19.71 12.83
N MET A 749 55.19 -19.68 14.15
CA MET A 749 55.37 -20.83 15.03
C MET A 749 54.22 -20.91 16.04
N LYS A 750 53.80 -22.14 16.37
CA LYS A 750 52.79 -22.43 17.39
C LYS A 750 53.37 -22.21 18.79
N ALA A 751 52.57 -21.65 19.70
CA ALA A 751 52.90 -21.57 21.11
C ALA A 751 52.82 -22.94 21.82
N THR A 752 53.43 -23.03 23.00
CA THR A 752 53.37 -24.23 23.86
C THR A 752 52.13 -24.29 24.74
N ILE A 753 51.32 -23.22 24.77
CA ILE A 753 50.11 -23.08 25.58
C ILE A 753 49.01 -22.54 24.67
N ASP A 754 47.79 -23.04 24.85
CA ASP A 754 46.62 -22.63 24.08
C ASP A 754 46.12 -21.24 24.49
N SER A 755 45.48 -20.55 23.55
CA SER A 755 45.03 -19.18 23.71
C SER A 755 43.83 -19.07 24.66
N ASN A 756 44.02 -18.34 25.75
CA ASN A 756 42.97 -17.95 26.69
C ASN A 756 42.29 -16.62 26.32
N ARG A 757 42.49 -16.14 25.08
CA ARG A 757 41.93 -14.87 24.59
C ARG A 757 40.62 -15.11 23.86
N VAL A 758 39.51 -14.85 24.54
CA VAL A 758 38.18 -14.84 23.91
C VAL A 758 38.06 -13.60 23.02
N CYS A 759 37.50 -13.75 21.83
CA CYS A 759 37.41 -12.72 20.81
C CYS A 759 35.96 -12.58 20.32
N PHE A 760 35.45 -11.35 20.37
CA PHE A 760 34.17 -10.97 19.79
C PHE A 760 34.43 -10.15 18.52
N LEU A 761 33.75 -10.50 17.42
CA LEU A 761 33.83 -9.80 16.14
C LEU A 761 32.61 -8.87 15.99
N ARG A 762 32.81 -7.69 15.40
CA ARG A 762 31.76 -6.66 15.43
C ARG A 762 30.63 -6.98 14.47
N GLY A 763 29.42 -7.09 14.99
CA GLY A 763 28.23 -7.48 14.21
C GLY A 763 28.16 -8.97 13.87
N ASP A 764 29.06 -9.79 14.40
CA ASP A 764 28.88 -11.25 14.44
C ASP A 764 28.10 -11.59 15.70
N TYR A 765 26.82 -11.93 15.54
CA TYR A 765 25.94 -12.35 16.63
C TYR A 765 25.75 -13.88 16.66
N GLU A 766 26.55 -14.64 15.90
CA GLU A 766 26.44 -16.10 15.81
C GLU A 766 27.38 -16.77 16.81
N HIS A 767 28.67 -16.44 16.74
CA HIS A 767 29.74 -17.18 17.44
C HIS A 767 30.55 -16.32 18.42
N VAL A 768 31.12 -16.99 19.42
CA VAL A 768 32.18 -16.45 20.28
C VAL A 768 33.46 -17.20 19.96
N TYR A 769 34.53 -16.47 19.69
CA TYR A 769 35.77 -17.05 19.19
C TYR A 769 36.89 -17.07 20.22
N TRP A 770 37.95 -17.79 19.92
CA TRP A 770 39.26 -17.67 20.55
C TRP A 770 40.28 -17.10 19.56
N MET A 771 41.03 -16.09 19.98
CA MET A 771 42.07 -15.45 19.18
C MET A 771 43.26 -16.39 18.99
N CYS A 772 43.48 -16.86 17.78
CA CYS A 772 44.56 -17.77 17.41
C CYS A 772 45.84 -16.99 17.03
N ALA A 773 45.73 -15.95 16.20
CA ALA A 773 46.91 -15.20 15.73
C ALA A 773 46.57 -13.79 15.21
N THR A 774 47.59 -12.93 15.11
CA THR A 774 47.52 -11.64 14.41
C THR A 774 48.54 -11.61 13.27
N LEU A 775 48.10 -11.32 12.05
CA LEU A 775 48.92 -11.26 10.86
C LEU A 775 49.45 -9.83 10.60
N ARG A 776 50.58 -9.71 9.90
CA ARG A 776 51.25 -8.42 9.65
C ARG A 776 50.41 -7.39 8.88
N CYS A 777 49.43 -7.86 8.12
CA CYS A 777 48.45 -7.05 7.39
C CYS A 777 47.28 -6.52 8.24
N GLY A 778 47.26 -6.80 9.55
CA GLY A 778 46.14 -6.44 10.44
C GLY A 778 44.98 -7.44 10.45
N CYS A 779 44.99 -8.43 9.56
CA CYS A 779 44.07 -9.56 9.62
C CYS A 779 44.33 -10.42 10.88
N ILE A 780 43.30 -11.08 11.40
CA ILE A 780 43.40 -11.97 12.57
C ILE A 780 42.99 -13.38 12.18
N VAL A 781 43.47 -14.37 12.94
CA VAL A 781 42.99 -15.75 12.87
C VAL A 781 42.25 -16.05 14.17
N VAL A 782 41.06 -16.61 14.06
CA VAL A 782 40.19 -16.94 15.19
C VAL A 782 39.66 -18.37 15.06
N MET A 783 39.32 -19.01 16.18
CA MET A 783 38.73 -20.35 16.24
C MET A 783 37.33 -20.28 16.85
N ASP A 784 36.34 -21.00 16.31
CA ASP A 784 34.98 -21.10 16.86
C ASP A 784 34.84 -22.20 17.94
N SER A 785 33.63 -22.40 18.46
CA SER A 785 33.34 -23.46 19.45
C SER A 785 33.47 -24.90 18.92
N LYS A 786 33.45 -25.09 17.59
CA LYS A 786 33.60 -26.38 16.90
C LYS A 786 35.06 -26.73 16.63
N GLN A 787 35.99 -25.84 16.98
CA GLN A 787 37.42 -25.92 16.71
C GLN A 787 37.78 -25.77 15.22
N ASP A 788 36.93 -25.07 14.47
CA ASP A 788 37.18 -24.61 13.10
C ASP A 788 37.82 -23.22 13.13
N TYR A 789 38.84 -23.01 12.31
CA TYR A 789 39.67 -21.81 12.28
C TYR A 789 39.36 -20.97 11.04
N TYR A 790 39.29 -19.65 11.27
CA TYR A 790 38.93 -18.67 10.27
C TYR A 790 39.96 -17.54 10.22
N LEU A 791 40.42 -17.23 9.02
CA LEU A 791 41.05 -15.94 8.73
C LEU A 791 39.95 -14.88 8.66
N VAL A 792 40.11 -13.78 9.40
CA VAL A 792 39.23 -12.61 9.37
C VAL A 792 40.02 -11.45 8.79
N ASP A 793 39.52 -10.89 7.69
CA ASP A 793 40.14 -9.73 7.04
C ASP A 793 39.69 -8.38 7.64
N SER A 794 40.21 -7.28 7.10
CA SER A 794 39.87 -5.91 7.51
C SER A 794 38.41 -5.50 7.23
N TYR A 795 37.62 -6.36 6.59
CA TYR A 795 36.19 -6.16 6.35
C TYR A 795 35.33 -7.14 7.17
N LEU A 796 35.94 -7.78 8.19
CA LEU A 796 35.34 -8.82 9.03
C LEU A 796 34.88 -10.06 8.26
N LYS A 797 35.38 -10.28 7.04
CA LYS A 797 35.03 -11.46 6.26
C LYS A 797 35.79 -12.68 6.77
N LYS A 798 35.04 -13.64 7.31
CA LYS A 798 35.53 -14.95 7.75
C LYS A 798 35.81 -15.84 6.54
N THR A 799 37.00 -16.43 6.49
CA THR A 799 37.40 -17.46 5.50
C THR A 799 37.93 -18.67 6.25
N TYR A 800 37.32 -19.84 6.08
CA TYR A 800 37.79 -21.08 6.72
C TYR A 800 39.21 -21.43 6.25
N ILE A 801 40.08 -21.83 7.19
CA ILE A 801 41.48 -22.17 6.92
C ILE A 801 41.94 -23.53 7.48
N GLY A 802 41.17 -24.17 8.37
CA GLY A 802 41.54 -25.46 8.96
C GLY A 802 40.84 -25.74 10.29
N CYS A 803 41.20 -26.83 10.95
CA CYS A 803 40.60 -27.24 12.21
C CYS A 803 41.59 -28.04 13.08
N ASN A 804 41.25 -28.26 14.36
CA ASN A 804 42.10 -29.05 15.26
C ASN A 804 42.23 -30.53 14.87
N ASN A 805 41.25 -31.08 14.14
CA ASN A 805 41.21 -32.49 13.72
C ASN A 805 41.14 -32.59 12.18
N PRO A 806 42.21 -32.21 11.46
CA PRO A 806 42.20 -32.07 10.01
C PRO A 806 42.01 -33.42 9.29
N LYS A 807 41.22 -33.42 8.22
CA LYS A 807 41.02 -34.60 7.35
C LYS A 807 42.02 -34.65 6.20
N ASN A 808 42.70 -33.54 5.91
CA ASN A 808 43.68 -33.41 4.84
C ASN A 808 44.68 -32.27 5.14
N GLU A 809 45.80 -32.25 4.41
CA GLU A 809 46.90 -31.28 4.60
C GLU A 809 46.50 -29.80 4.45
N ASN A 810 45.40 -29.47 3.76
CA ASN A 810 44.93 -28.09 3.64
C ASN A 810 44.10 -27.62 4.85
N GLU A 811 43.77 -28.52 5.78
CA GLU A 811 43.10 -28.20 7.05
C GLU A 811 44.07 -28.20 8.23
N ASP A 812 45.30 -28.72 8.06
CA ASP A 812 46.30 -28.80 9.11
C ASP A 812 46.99 -27.45 9.32
N LEU A 813 46.77 -26.85 10.50
CA LEU A 813 47.37 -25.57 10.89
C LEU A 813 48.90 -25.59 10.88
N HIS A 814 49.56 -26.73 11.07
CA HIS A 814 51.01 -26.85 10.95
C HIS A 814 51.54 -26.62 9.53
N ILE A 815 50.69 -26.82 8.52
CA ILE A 815 50.99 -26.54 7.10
C ILE A 815 50.43 -25.16 6.71
N VAL A 816 49.21 -24.86 7.14
CA VAL A 816 48.48 -23.66 6.74
C VAL A 816 49.07 -22.39 7.36
N MET A 817 49.35 -22.35 8.66
CA MET A 817 49.76 -21.12 9.36
C MET A 817 51.12 -20.59 8.90
N PRO A 818 52.18 -21.41 8.70
CA PRO A 818 53.44 -20.92 8.13
C PRO A 818 53.28 -20.39 6.71
N ARG A 819 52.45 -21.03 5.86
CA ARG A 819 52.15 -20.57 4.49
C ARG A 819 51.40 -19.23 4.51
N LEU A 820 50.40 -19.10 5.38
CA LEU A 820 49.54 -17.94 5.51
C LEU A 820 50.32 -16.72 6.06
N GLY A 821 51.08 -16.94 7.14
CA GLY A 821 51.94 -15.93 7.75
C GLY A 821 52.95 -15.34 6.77
N LYS A 822 53.60 -16.22 5.98
CA LYS A 822 54.56 -15.80 4.96
C LYS A 822 53.90 -15.02 3.83
N LYS A 823 52.76 -15.48 3.30
CA LYS A 823 52.01 -14.77 2.25
C LYS A 823 51.74 -13.31 2.66
N TYR A 824 51.16 -13.10 3.84
CA TYR A 824 50.80 -11.76 4.30
C TYR A 824 52.00 -10.90 4.72
N TYR A 825 53.10 -11.52 5.14
CA TYR A 825 54.39 -10.84 5.31
C TYR A 825 54.92 -10.33 3.96
N ASP A 826 55.00 -11.19 2.95
CA ASP A 826 55.50 -10.84 1.61
C ASP A 826 54.61 -9.75 0.93
N GLU A 827 53.29 -9.83 1.10
CA GLU A 827 52.35 -8.79 0.65
C GLU A 827 52.58 -7.44 1.35
N MET A 828 52.76 -7.43 2.67
CA MET A 828 53.08 -6.21 3.44
C MET A 828 54.42 -5.61 2.98
N MET A 829 55.47 -6.43 2.86
CA MET A 829 56.79 -5.98 2.37
C MET A 829 56.73 -5.42 0.94
N LEU A 830 55.82 -5.92 0.10
CA LEU A 830 55.58 -5.39 -1.24
C LEU A 830 54.81 -4.05 -1.19
N GLN A 831 53.84 -3.91 -0.29
CA GLN A 831 53.13 -2.64 -0.07
C GLN A 831 54.07 -1.55 0.47
N GLU A 832 54.95 -1.88 1.42
CA GLU A 832 55.97 -0.95 1.94
C GLU A 832 56.91 -0.48 0.83
N LYS A 833 57.45 -1.40 0.01
CA LYS A 833 58.28 -1.04 -1.16
C LYS A 833 57.55 -0.16 -2.16
N LYS A 834 56.27 -0.42 -2.44
CA LYS A 834 55.44 0.44 -3.31
C LYS A 834 55.24 1.82 -2.69
N LYS A 835 54.99 1.90 -1.38
CA LYS A 835 54.81 3.15 -0.64
C LYS A 835 56.10 3.98 -0.62
N GLU A 836 57.25 3.36 -0.36
CA GLU A 836 58.57 4.00 -0.49
C GLU A 836 58.78 4.54 -1.92
N ALA A 837 58.47 3.76 -2.96
CA ALA A 837 58.61 4.20 -4.35
C ALA A 837 57.68 5.37 -4.71
N SER A 838 56.39 5.31 -4.37
CA SER A 838 55.44 6.42 -4.57
C SER A 838 55.83 7.68 -3.81
N GLU A 839 56.40 7.53 -2.62
CA GLU A 839 56.89 8.66 -1.83
C GLU A 839 58.16 9.28 -2.44
N MET A 840 59.05 8.48 -3.03
CA MET A 840 60.20 8.99 -3.79
C MET A 840 59.76 9.75 -5.04
N ILE A 841 58.74 9.28 -5.77
CA ILE A 841 58.15 10.01 -6.91
C ILE A 841 57.60 11.37 -6.44
N LEU A 842 56.82 11.40 -5.35
CA LEU A 842 56.28 12.65 -4.81
C LEU A 842 57.38 13.64 -4.36
N LEU A 843 58.52 13.15 -3.86
CA LEU A 843 59.66 14.00 -3.52
C LEU A 843 60.37 14.57 -4.76
N HIS A 844 60.44 13.79 -5.85
CA HIS A 844 60.94 14.27 -7.14
C HIS A 844 60.04 15.36 -7.73
N GLU A 845 58.72 15.13 -7.81
CA GLU A 845 57.74 16.13 -8.29
C GLU A 845 57.80 17.43 -7.48
N LYS A 846 57.90 17.34 -6.15
CA LYS A 846 58.04 18.52 -5.28
C LYS A 846 59.36 19.27 -5.49
N SER A 847 60.44 18.55 -5.80
CA SER A 847 61.71 19.18 -6.13
C SER A 847 61.63 19.95 -7.44
N GLU A 848 61.03 19.36 -8.49
CA GLU A 848 60.86 20.02 -9.79
C GLU A 848 59.92 21.22 -9.72
N ALA A 849 58.86 21.14 -8.91
CA ALA A 849 57.95 22.24 -8.64
C ALA A 849 58.54 23.35 -7.73
N GLY A 850 59.76 23.20 -7.21
CA GLY A 850 60.43 24.19 -6.36
C GLY A 850 59.94 24.24 -4.91
N HIS A 851 59.25 23.20 -4.43
CA HIS A 851 58.74 23.09 -3.05
C HIS A 851 59.80 22.63 -2.03
N VAL A 852 61.05 22.45 -2.46
CA VAL A 852 62.17 21.97 -1.65
C VAL A 852 63.15 23.12 -1.43
N GLU A 853 63.38 23.50 -0.17
CA GLU A 853 64.26 24.61 0.20
C GLU A 853 65.47 24.09 0.98
N LEU A 854 66.68 24.43 0.52
CA LEU A 854 67.89 24.32 1.32
C LEU A 854 67.96 25.50 2.29
N TYR A 855 68.21 25.23 3.58
CA TYR A 855 68.32 26.28 4.59
C TYR A 855 69.55 26.07 5.47
N GLN A 856 70.13 27.18 5.94
CA GLN A 856 71.31 27.18 6.79
C GLN A 856 70.96 27.63 8.21
N ALA A 857 71.53 26.97 9.22
CA ALA A 857 71.52 27.43 10.61
C ALA A 857 72.95 27.33 11.19
N GLY A 858 73.49 28.47 11.62
CA GLY A 858 74.90 28.56 11.98
C GLY A 858 75.80 28.22 10.79
N LYS A 859 76.68 27.22 10.94
CA LYS A 859 77.59 26.74 9.88
C LYS A 859 77.12 25.45 9.19
N LYS A 860 75.86 25.03 9.39
CA LYS A 860 75.34 23.76 8.85
C LYS A 860 74.06 23.96 8.04
N TRP A 861 73.85 23.07 7.08
CA TRP A 861 72.74 23.05 6.13
C TRP A 861 71.78 21.90 6.40
N GLY A 862 70.50 22.16 6.14
CA GLY A 862 69.39 21.20 6.21
C GLY A 862 68.39 21.45 5.07
N ILE A 863 67.31 20.66 5.04
CA ILE A 863 66.32 20.63 3.96
C ILE A 863 64.91 20.83 4.54
N LYS A 864 64.13 21.71 3.90
CA LYS A 864 62.68 21.80 4.08
C LYS A 864 61.96 21.30 2.84
N VAL A 865 60.76 20.76 3.05
CA VAL A 865 59.80 20.44 1.99
C VAL A 865 58.44 21.02 2.41
N ASP A 866 57.80 21.78 1.53
CA ASP A 866 56.58 22.56 1.84
C ASP A 866 56.72 23.43 3.11
N GLY A 867 57.89 24.07 3.27
CA GLY A 867 58.23 24.91 4.43
C GLY A 867 58.49 24.15 5.74
N ARG A 868 58.23 22.84 5.82
CA ARG A 868 58.50 22.01 7.00
C ARG A 868 59.92 21.48 6.97
N VAL A 869 60.63 21.54 8.10
CA VAL A 869 61.97 20.94 8.23
C VAL A 869 61.84 19.41 8.12
N VAL A 870 62.48 18.83 7.11
CA VAL A 870 62.55 17.37 6.91
C VAL A 870 63.92 16.84 7.29
N VAL A 871 64.98 17.57 6.93
CA VAL A 871 66.35 17.28 7.36
C VAL A 871 66.85 18.45 8.20
N PRO A 872 67.18 18.25 9.50
CA PRO A 872 67.72 19.31 10.34
C PRO A 872 69.12 19.76 9.85
N PRO A 873 69.67 20.88 10.36
CA PRO A 873 70.90 21.46 9.82
C PRO A 873 72.12 20.68 10.31
N LEU A 874 72.41 19.56 9.63
CA LEU A 874 73.41 18.56 10.03
C LEU A 874 74.70 18.66 9.21
N TYR A 875 74.63 19.05 7.94
CA TYR A 875 75.71 18.88 6.97
C TYR A 875 76.49 20.17 6.73
N ARG A 876 77.74 20.06 6.28
CA ARG A 876 78.61 21.22 6.02
C ARG A 876 78.19 21.98 4.77
N SER A 877 77.74 21.25 3.75
CA SER A 877 77.16 21.77 2.51
C SER A 877 76.12 20.78 1.98
N ILE A 878 75.12 21.27 1.25
CA ILE A 878 74.17 20.45 0.50
C ILE A 878 74.07 21.06 -0.90
N ALA A 879 74.23 20.25 -1.94
CA ALA A 879 74.05 20.66 -3.32
C ALA A 879 72.55 20.78 -3.65
N GLN A 880 72.20 21.55 -4.68
CA GLN A 880 70.80 21.66 -5.09
C GLN A 880 70.21 20.27 -5.41
N PRO A 881 68.96 20.00 -4.98
CA PRO A 881 68.24 18.78 -5.32
C PRO A 881 68.19 18.50 -6.83
N VAL A 882 68.33 17.22 -7.19
CA VAL A 882 68.09 16.69 -8.53
C VAL A 882 67.09 15.55 -8.36
N GLY A 883 65.82 15.83 -8.67
CA GLY A 883 64.69 14.98 -8.32
C GLY A 883 64.62 14.67 -6.82
N ALA A 884 64.46 13.40 -6.46
CA ALA A 884 64.29 12.98 -5.06
C ALA A 884 65.60 12.90 -4.25
N TYR A 885 66.72 13.36 -4.81
CA TYR A 885 68.07 13.17 -4.27
C TYR A 885 68.86 14.48 -4.20
N CYS A 886 69.82 14.56 -3.28
CA CYS A 886 70.83 15.63 -3.25
C CYS A 886 72.19 15.09 -2.79
N ALA A 887 73.26 15.76 -3.23
CA ALA A 887 74.60 15.50 -2.74
C ALA A 887 74.86 16.34 -1.47
N PHE A 888 75.62 15.79 -0.52
CA PHE A 888 75.94 16.48 0.74
C PHE A 888 77.43 16.35 1.10
N GLU A 889 77.98 17.39 1.70
CA GLU A 889 79.32 17.40 2.28
C GLU A 889 79.21 17.23 3.80
N GLU A 890 79.77 16.16 4.34
CA GLU A 890 79.81 15.94 5.80
C GLU A 890 81.05 16.63 6.42
N ILE A 891 82.19 16.41 5.79
CA ILE A 891 83.54 16.89 6.16
C ILE A 891 84.18 17.46 4.87
N PRO A 892 85.09 18.47 4.91
CA PRO A 892 85.66 19.07 3.69
C PRO A 892 86.16 18.05 2.67
N ARG A 893 85.60 18.07 1.44
CA ARG A 893 85.87 17.11 0.35
C ARG A 893 85.41 15.66 0.59
N TYR A 894 84.48 15.43 1.50
CA TYR A 894 83.82 14.15 1.70
C TYR A 894 82.34 14.31 1.37
N TRP A 895 82.02 14.06 0.10
CA TRP A 895 80.68 14.12 -0.47
C TRP A 895 80.02 12.74 -0.52
N GLY A 896 78.72 12.71 -0.20
CA GLY A 896 77.83 11.56 -0.31
C GLY A 896 76.51 11.93 -0.98
N ILE A 897 75.58 10.97 -1.08
CA ILE A 897 74.24 11.17 -1.66
C ILE A 897 73.18 10.76 -0.64
N MET A 898 72.17 11.60 -0.44
CA MET A 898 70.97 11.28 0.35
C MET A 898 69.69 11.49 -0.44
N THR A 899 68.60 10.88 0.02
CA THR A 899 67.24 11.29 -0.38
C THR A 899 66.88 12.62 0.28
N LEU A 900 65.89 13.33 -0.25
CA LEU A 900 65.35 14.55 0.39
C LEU A 900 64.71 14.34 1.78
N LYS A 901 64.62 13.09 2.24
CA LYS A 901 64.28 12.71 3.63
C LYS A 901 65.49 12.54 4.56
N GLY A 902 66.71 12.71 4.08
CA GLY A 902 67.93 12.51 4.86
C GLY A 902 68.40 11.05 4.98
N LYS A 903 67.77 10.10 4.27
CA LYS A 903 68.25 8.71 4.17
C LYS A 903 69.49 8.71 3.28
N VAL A 904 70.66 8.49 3.85
CA VAL A 904 71.92 8.34 3.10
C VAL A 904 71.83 7.08 2.23
N ILE A 905 72.14 7.25 0.94
CA ILE A 905 72.15 6.18 -0.07
C ILE A 905 73.59 5.86 -0.49
N VAL A 906 74.48 6.86 -0.45
CA VAL A 906 75.90 6.73 -0.69
C VAL A 906 76.65 7.50 0.39
N ASP A 907 77.51 6.81 1.14
CA ASP A 907 78.29 7.40 2.24
C ASP A 907 79.21 8.53 1.77
N ALA A 908 79.47 9.49 2.66
CA ALA A 908 80.33 10.63 2.40
C ALA A 908 81.82 10.25 2.32
N LYS A 909 82.29 9.85 1.13
CA LYS A 909 83.67 9.38 0.89
C LYS A 909 84.29 9.78 -0.45
N TYR A 910 83.58 10.58 -1.25
CA TYR A 910 83.99 10.99 -2.58
C TYR A 910 84.44 12.46 -2.58
N GLU A 911 85.48 12.80 -3.34
CA GLU A 911 85.95 14.18 -3.44
C GLU A 911 84.95 15.07 -4.20
N LYS A 912 84.19 14.46 -5.13
CA LYS A 912 83.15 15.12 -5.92
C LYS A 912 81.99 14.18 -6.17
N VAL A 913 80.77 14.71 -6.19
CA VAL A 913 79.53 14.02 -6.55
C VAL A 913 78.72 14.94 -7.47
N GLU A 914 78.30 14.43 -8.62
CA GLU A 914 77.39 15.08 -9.57
C GLU A 914 76.17 14.18 -9.77
N ILE A 915 74.97 14.73 -9.66
CA ILE A 915 73.70 14.01 -9.89
C ILE A 915 73.07 14.58 -11.14
N HIS A 916 72.60 13.71 -12.03
CA HIS A 916 71.99 14.04 -13.31
C HIS A 916 70.55 13.52 -13.40
N ASP A 917 69.77 14.14 -14.27
CA ASP A 917 68.41 13.72 -14.58
C ASP A 917 68.36 12.27 -15.08
N GLY A 918 67.27 11.57 -14.77
CA GLY A 918 67.15 10.13 -15.01
C GLY A 918 67.80 9.24 -13.95
N GLY A 919 68.19 9.80 -12.79
CA GLY A 919 68.65 9.02 -11.63
C GLY A 919 70.09 8.52 -11.74
N ILE A 920 70.96 9.23 -12.45
CA ILE A 920 72.36 8.83 -12.65
C ILE A 920 73.27 9.77 -11.85
N ALA A 921 74.09 9.24 -10.95
CA ALA A 921 75.12 9.99 -10.25
C ALA A 921 76.52 9.59 -10.71
N VAL A 922 77.39 10.57 -10.93
CA VAL A 922 78.83 10.37 -11.17
C VAL A 922 79.58 10.81 -9.92
N VAL A 923 80.34 9.89 -9.34
CA VAL A 923 81.14 10.14 -8.13
C VAL A 923 82.62 10.03 -8.46
N THR A 924 83.44 10.92 -7.90
CA THR A 924 84.91 10.94 -8.11
C THR A 924 85.60 10.63 -6.79
N ASP A 925 86.46 9.61 -6.76
CA ASP A 925 87.28 9.30 -5.60
C ASP A 925 88.47 10.25 -5.44
N ILE A 926 89.14 10.18 -4.28
CA ILE A 926 90.34 10.97 -3.95
C ILE A 926 91.57 10.69 -4.85
N THR A 927 91.48 9.71 -5.75
CA THR A 927 92.52 9.41 -6.75
C THR A 927 92.16 9.98 -8.13
N GLY A 928 91.03 10.68 -8.25
CA GLY A 928 90.51 11.24 -9.50
C GLY A 928 89.76 10.24 -10.38
N LYS A 929 89.50 9.01 -9.92
CA LYS A 929 88.73 8.02 -10.69
C LYS A 929 87.24 8.27 -10.53
N THR A 930 86.53 8.23 -11.65
CA THR A 930 85.07 8.37 -11.70
C THR A 930 84.36 7.02 -11.69
N GLN A 931 83.22 6.96 -11.02
CA GLN A 931 82.30 5.82 -11.01
C GLN A 931 80.87 6.32 -11.24
N THR A 932 80.12 5.61 -12.07
CA THR A 932 78.67 5.85 -12.24
C THR A 932 77.88 5.01 -11.24
N ILE A 933 76.92 5.64 -10.57
CA ILE A 933 75.97 5.03 -9.64
C ILE A 933 74.55 5.29 -10.16
N TYR A 934 73.76 4.23 -10.32
CA TYR A 934 72.34 4.34 -10.65
C TYR A 934 71.53 4.46 -9.35
N LEU A 935 70.91 5.62 -9.16
CA LEU A 935 69.95 5.88 -8.09
C LEU A 935 68.60 5.24 -8.49
N LYS A 936 67.91 4.65 -7.52
CA LYS A 936 66.68 3.85 -7.75
C LYS A 936 65.42 4.69 -7.81
#